data_AF-A0A8K0X158-F1
#
_entry.id   AF-A0A8K0X158-F1
#
_cell.length_a   1.000
_cell.length_b   1.000
_cell.length_c   1.000
_cell.angle_alpha   90.00
_cell.angle_beta   90.00
_cell.angle_gamma   90.00
#
_symmetry.space_group_name_H-M   'P 1'
#
loop_
_entity.id
_entity.type
_entity.pdbx_description
1 polymer ?
#
loop_
_entity_poly.entity_id
_entity_poly.type
_entity_poly.pdbx_seq_one_letter_code
_entity_poly.pdbx_strand_id
1 'polypeptide(L)'
;MPAPTFSTTFAAQDTAPFNPFPHIDHVPSTTPDVTYSYYPFLRISNLANIPPEDVNHLERQGCLRVPTRPVLDEFVQQYFLHVHPLLPMLDEGDFWDTYYPPTSASTSRPPPPVSLLVFQAMLFASCNFVSRRALEALGHASARAARAALHRRCKLLYDMDTESSPVAIAQAALLLTHWSAPTSSAPRKPNSAWLAIAIQHAKTAEAHHHAVMPTRQPGQTAAQARRQNLLKRLWWCCIIRDRVMGLGLRRSLQITRAHFDFDAAGILGFADLAAEAGRSRVYDPDTKRCLAEILEQLVELCVVLTDVLILVFPLDDSPGWGRDMRPVERETLRECKVALRRWYKGATRRFPASGGSAVARPGGRGSEFHHDSVILYTNLIYMYYHSSRVVLSHHEVLHLAITASAPSFNTIPTSDLAIIGENRDELQDASTGVTECLKELVNRRLARWLPISAVACTALPLVLHILDAKLSSTQKKSSQRPMSTQSVAKQHRLNILIEAMKTYQWQYDGVDWVSETIRHIINLAQLDAPVPGAQNQSQTVDTDAPVSDWTDILASQPSSYLRLALTMDLSLSKGRFPEDADFPVSLRGLFTSGLNPIRKLLEQKQKDAEMLAAAAAAASAQSYPAFFPDPGMLQPEEFELGTMHPSLFNLQPGTVTALPSDTETNSPASGTGSPSVGMTESSASPQKGAEPASEGIGALAAEVLGAFPQDGSSGGVDFDGMYIDGTGPDVSGDWMEGVWGDLAPVEDGADRDTARVLLEALREGEAMAC
;
A
#
# COMPACT_ATOMS: atom_id res chain seq x y z
N MET A 1 -50.04 -31.50 -52.16
CA MET A 1 -49.27 -30.52 -52.94
C MET A 1 -47.84 -30.49 -52.41
N PRO A 2 -46.83 -30.44 -53.29
CA PRO A 2 -45.42 -30.60 -52.93
C PRO A 2 -44.76 -29.26 -52.60
N ALA A 3 -43.55 -29.31 -52.04
CA ALA A 3 -42.73 -28.18 -51.64
C ALA A 3 -42.33 -27.25 -52.82
N PRO A 4 -41.93 -26.01 -52.51
CA PRO A 4 -40.78 -25.42 -53.17
C PRO A 4 -39.72 -24.92 -52.17
N THR A 5 -38.49 -25.28 -52.49
CA THR A 5 -37.22 -24.65 -52.09
C THR A 5 -37.12 -23.22 -52.63
N PHE A 6 -36.46 -22.28 -51.93
CA PHE A 6 -35.44 -21.39 -52.54
C PHE A 6 -34.57 -20.66 -51.50
N SER A 7 -33.26 -20.88 -51.68
CA SER A 7 -32.04 -20.09 -51.43
C SER A 7 -31.91 -19.09 -50.28
N THR A 8 -30.92 -19.41 -49.45
CA THR A 8 -30.13 -18.56 -48.55
C THR A 8 -29.35 -17.49 -49.32
N THR A 9 -29.48 -16.23 -48.92
CA THR A 9 -28.41 -15.22 -49.06
C THR A 9 -28.58 -14.21 -47.91
N PHE A 10 -27.88 -14.45 -46.80
CA PHE A 10 -27.75 -13.47 -45.72
C PHE A 10 -26.53 -12.60 -46.05
N ALA A 11 -26.76 -11.37 -46.50
CA ALA A 11 -25.74 -10.34 -46.49
C ALA A 11 -25.63 -9.83 -45.05
N ALA A 12 -24.46 -10.02 -44.43
CA ALA A 12 -24.13 -9.39 -43.17
C ALA A 12 -24.05 -7.87 -43.39
N GLN A 13 -24.93 -7.11 -42.72
CA GLN A 13 -24.71 -5.69 -42.51
C GLN A 13 -23.91 -5.54 -41.22
N ASP A 14 -22.66 -5.11 -41.38
CA ASP A 14 -21.76 -4.73 -40.29
C ASP A 14 -22.41 -3.65 -39.41
N THR A 15 -22.75 -4.02 -38.19
CA THR A 15 -23.10 -3.06 -37.13
C THR A 15 -21.80 -2.53 -36.52
N ALA A 16 -21.37 -1.36 -36.99
CA ALA A 16 -20.29 -0.60 -36.34
C ALA A 16 -20.69 -0.23 -34.88
N PRO A 17 -19.73 -0.19 -33.93
CA PRO A 17 -20.01 0.24 -32.57
C PRO A 17 -20.40 1.73 -32.53
N PHE A 18 -21.44 2.02 -31.75
CA PHE A 18 -22.00 3.36 -31.57
C PHE A 18 -20.97 4.24 -30.83
N ASN A 19 -20.39 5.22 -31.52
CA ASN A 19 -19.52 6.24 -30.91
C ASN A 19 -20.40 7.41 -30.43
N PRO A 20 -20.59 7.66 -29.12
CA PRO A 20 -21.53 8.66 -28.61
C PRO A 20 -21.00 10.10 -28.67
N PHE A 21 -19.79 10.33 -29.20
CA PHE A 21 -19.17 11.65 -29.28
C PHE A 21 -19.34 12.24 -30.70
N PRO A 22 -19.93 13.43 -30.85
CA PRO A 22 -20.01 14.08 -32.16
C PRO A 22 -18.62 14.51 -32.64
N HIS A 23 -18.24 14.07 -33.84
CA HIS A 23 -17.09 14.64 -34.55
C HIS A 23 -17.36 16.12 -34.83
N ILE A 24 -16.55 17.00 -34.26
CA ILE A 24 -16.52 18.42 -34.61
C ILE A 24 -15.38 18.62 -35.62
N ASP A 25 -15.73 19.12 -36.80
CA ASP A 25 -14.79 19.35 -37.90
C ASP A 25 -13.66 20.32 -37.54
N HIS A 26 -12.51 20.06 -38.16
CA HIS A 26 -11.18 20.64 -37.97
C HIS A 26 -11.10 22.15 -37.66
N VAL A 27 -10.46 22.46 -36.52
CA VAL A 27 -9.77 23.75 -36.28
C VAL A 27 -8.32 23.61 -36.78
N PRO A 28 -7.77 24.56 -37.55
CA PRO A 28 -6.41 24.45 -38.08
C PRO A 28 -5.37 24.52 -36.96
N SER A 29 -4.34 23.68 -37.06
CA SER A 29 -3.25 23.48 -36.10
C SER A 29 -2.51 24.76 -35.73
N THR A 30 -2.25 24.99 -34.44
CA THR A 30 -0.98 25.61 -33.99
C THR A 30 -0.66 25.46 -32.49
N THR A 31 -1.62 25.16 -31.60
CA THR A 31 -1.34 24.84 -30.18
C THR A 31 -2.25 23.72 -29.67
N PRO A 32 -1.76 22.78 -28.84
CA PRO A 32 -2.56 21.66 -28.32
C PRO A 32 -3.52 22.08 -27.19
N ASP A 33 -3.43 23.32 -26.73
CA ASP A 33 -4.26 23.95 -25.73
C ASP A 33 -4.88 25.27 -26.23
N VAL A 34 -5.95 25.69 -25.56
CA VAL A 34 -6.73 26.91 -25.81
C VAL A 34 -6.95 27.67 -24.50
N THR A 35 -7.24 28.96 -24.58
CA THR A 35 -7.63 29.75 -23.40
C THR A 35 -8.96 29.22 -22.85
N TYR A 36 -9.11 29.18 -21.52
CA TYR A 36 -10.31 28.64 -20.85
C TYR A 36 -11.63 29.26 -21.36
N SER A 37 -11.61 30.51 -21.81
CA SER A 37 -12.77 31.25 -22.31
C SER A 37 -13.37 30.66 -23.60
N TYR A 38 -12.63 29.80 -24.32
CA TYR A 38 -13.17 29.05 -25.46
C TYR A 38 -14.21 28.01 -25.03
N TYR A 39 -14.25 27.66 -23.74
CA TYR A 39 -15.18 26.70 -23.18
C TYR A 39 -16.20 27.37 -22.26
N PRO A 40 -17.48 27.51 -22.68
CA PRO A 40 -18.52 28.16 -21.88
C PRO A 40 -18.83 27.46 -20.54
N PHE A 41 -18.45 26.18 -20.41
CA PHE A 41 -18.62 25.42 -19.18
C PHE A 41 -17.59 25.80 -18.10
N LEU A 42 -16.57 26.58 -18.43
CA LEU A 42 -15.54 27.06 -17.49
C LEU A 42 -15.78 28.52 -17.10
N ARG A 43 -15.44 28.85 -15.85
CA ARG A 43 -15.43 30.23 -15.35
C ARG A 43 -14.24 30.49 -14.43
N ILE A 44 -13.85 31.75 -14.34
CA ILE A 44 -12.93 32.27 -13.32
C ILE A 44 -13.62 33.44 -12.62
N SER A 45 -13.73 33.40 -11.29
CA SER A 45 -14.63 34.31 -10.57
C SER A 45 -13.97 35.62 -10.16
N ASN A 46 -12.65 35.64 -9.94
CA ASN A 46 -11.96 36.81 -9.38
C ASN A 46 -10.88 37.42 -10.29
N LEU A 47 -10.81 37.03 -11.57
CA LEU A 47 -9.73 37.48 -12.48
C LEU A 47 -9.69 39.01 -12.66
N ALA A 48 -10.84 39.68 -12.62
CA ALA A 48 -10.93 41.13 -12.78
C ALA A 48 -10.29 41.94 -11.63
N ASN A 49 -10.11 41.33 -10.46
CA ASN A 49 -9.52 41.97 -9.28
C ASN A 49 -8.01 41.66 -9.15
N ILE A 50 -7.44 40.90 -10.08
CA ILE A 50 -6.02 40.53 -10.09
C ILE A 50 -5.25 41.56 -10.92
N PRO A 51 -4.08 42.06 -10.43
CA PRO A 51 -3.24 42.96 -11.19
C PRO A 51 -2.90 42.43 -12.59
N PRO A 52 -2.86 43.27 -13.64
CA PRO A 52 -2.56 42.82 -15.00
C PRO A 52 -1.22 42.08 -15.15
N GLU A 53 -0.22 42.45 -14.35
CA GLU A 53 1.10 41.78 -14.32
C GLU A 53 0.98 40.32 -13.86
N ASP A 54 0.15 40.06 -12.86
CA ASP A 54 -0.14 38.75 -12.31
C ASP A 54 -0.99 37.93 -13.28
N VAL A 55 -1.96 38.54 -13.96
CA VAL A 55 -2.71 37.89 -15.05
C VAL A 55 -1.77 37.48 -16.18
N ASN A 56 -0.85 38.36 -16.59
CA ASN A 56 0.17 38.05 -17.59
C ASN A 56 1.13 36.95 -17.11
N HIS A 57 1.40 36.87 -15.80
CA HIS A 57 2.16 35.76 -15.23
C HIS A 57 1.39 34.44 -15.32
N LEU A 58 0.11 34.42 -14.94
CA LEU A 58 -0.76 33.25 -15.04
C LEU A 58 -0.87 32.74 -16.48
N GLU A 59 -1.03 33.62 -17.46
CA GLU A 59 -1.06 33.27 -18.89
C GLU A 59 0.28 32.65 -19.33
N ARG A 60 1.42 33.28 -18.98
CA ARG A 60 2.76 32.77 -19.30
C ARG A 60 3.06 31.41 -18.66
N GLN A 61 2.46 31.11 -17.51
CA GLN A 61 2.59 29.81 -16.84
C GLN A 61 1.57 28.77 -17.36
N GLY A 62 0.69 29.15 -18.29
CA GLY A 62 -0.36 28.28 -18.85
C GLY A 62 -1.50 27.99 -17.88
N CYS A 63 -1.65 28.77 -16.80
CA CYS A 63 -2.72 28.60 -15.81
C CYS A 63 -4.12 28.83 -16.40
N LEU A 64 -4.20 29.71 -17.39
CA LEU A 64 -5.44 30.07 -18.08
C LEU A 64 -5.66 29.24 -19.36
N ARG A 65 -4.81 28.25 -19.62
CA ARG A 65 -4.85 27.35 -20.77
C ARG A 65 -5.36 25.96 -20.37
N VAL A 66 -6.16 25.37 -21.24
CA VAL A 66 -6.76 24.05 -21.09
C VAL A 66 -6.66 23.28 -22.41
N PRO A 67 -6.54 21.94 -22.38
CA PRO A 67 -6.42 21.13 -23.60
C PRO A 67 -7.56 21.36 -24.62
N THR A 68 -7.26 21.12 -25.89
CA THR A 68 -8.29 20.99 -26.94
C THR A 68 -9.18 19.76 -26.68
N ARG A 69 -10.42 19.77 -27.21
CA ARG A 69 -11.46 18.78 -26.89
C ARG A 69 -11.00 17.31 -26.93
N PRO A 70 -10.28 16.83 -27.96
CA PRO A 70 -9.89 15.42 -28.03
C PRO A 70 -9.07 14.96 -26.81
N VAL A 71 -8.10 15.78 -26.38
CA VAL A 71 -7.29 15.48 -25.19
C VAL A 71 -8.09 15.77 -23.93
N LEU A 72 -8.87 16.84 -23.91
CA LEU A 72 -9.64 17.25 -22.74
C LEU A 72 -10.69 16.22 -22.33
N ASP A 73 -11.38 15.62 -23.30
CA ASP A 73 -12.37 14.58 -23.08
C ASP A 73 -11.77 13.36 -22.39
N GLU A 74 -10.56 12.96 -22.78
CA GLU A 74 -9.83 11.86 -22.14
C GLU A 74 -9.54 12.19 -20.67
N PHE A 75 -8.96 13.36 -20.36
CA PHE A 75 -8.70 13.77 -18.97
C PHE A 75 -9.96 13.76 -18.10
N VAL A 76 -11.09 14.21 -18.66
CA VAL A 76 -12.37 14.27 -17.97
C VAL A 76 -12.93 12.87 -17.74
N GLN A 77 -12.89 12.00 -18.75
CA GLN A 77 -13.29 10.59 -18.62
C GLN A 77 -12.46 9.89 -17.54
N GLN A 78 -11.14 10.05 -17.58
CA GLN A 78 -10.21 9.47 -16.62
C GLN A 78 -10.43 9.98 -15.19
N TYR A 79 -10.87 11.24 -15.02
CA TYR A 79 -11.28 11.76 -13.71
C TYR A 79 -12.49 11.00 -13.16
N PHE A 80 -13.54 10.84 -13.97
CA PHE A 80 -14.75 10.13 -13.54
C PHE A 80 -14.56 8.63 -13.39
N LEU A 81 -13.65 8.03 -14.17
CA LEU A 81 -13.26 6.63 -14.03
C LEU A 81 -12.45 6.39 -12.76
N HIS A 82 -11.42 7.20 -12.49
CA HIS A 82 -10.38 6.83 -11.51
C HIS A 82 -10.32 7.68 -10.23
N VAL A 83 -10.89 8.87 -10.22
CA VAL A 83 -10.86 9.79 -9.05
C VAL A 83 -12.24 9.88 -8.37
N HIS A 84 -13.28 10.12 -9.17
CA HIS A 84 -14.65 10.31 -8.69
C HIS A 84 -15.20 9.14 -7.83
N PRO A 85 -14.94 7.85 -8.12
CA PRO A 85 -15.57 6.75 -7.37
C PRO A 85 -15.30 6.74 -5.87
N LEU A 86 -14.12 7.19 -5.43
CA LEU A 86 -13.76 7.28 -4.01
C LEU A 86 -13.72 8.71 -3.47
N LEU A 87 -13.93 9.72 -4.33
CA LEU A 87 -13.89 11.13 -3.95
C LEU A 87 -14.95 11.97 -4.69
N PRO A 88 -16.26 11.65 -4.56
CA PRO A 88 -17.32 12.24 -5.37
C PRO A 88 -17.76 13.62 -4.89
N MET A 89 -16.85 14.59 -4.91
CA MET A 89 -17.12 15.97 -4.48
C MET A 89 -17.92 16.78 -5.50
N LEU A 90 -18.03 16.28 -6.74
CA LEU A 90 -18.81 16.85 -7.85
C LEU A 90 -20.02 15.95 -8.11
N ASP A 91 -21.08 16.51 -8.70
CA ASP A 91 -22.15 15.68 -9.28
C ASP A 91 -21.79 15.41 -10.74
N GLU A 92 -21.54 14.14 -11.07
CA GLU A 92 -21.06 13.75 -12.40
C GLU A 92 -22.09 14.09 -13.48
N GLY A 93 -23.37 13.86 -13.22
CA GLY A 93 -24.41 14.15 -14.19
C GLY A 93 -24.52 15.66 -14.46
N ASP A 94 -24.52 16.49 -13.41
CA ASP A 94 -24.57 17.95 -13.56
C ASP A 94 -23.30 18.47 -14.26
N PHE A 95 -22.15 17.82 -14.03
CA PHE A 95 -20.93 18.11 -14.76
C PHE A 95 -21.09 17.81 -16.26
N TRP A 96 -21.58 16.62 -16.64
CA TRP A 96 -21.76 16.27 -18.05
C TRP A 96 -22.78 17.18 -18.76
N ASP A 97 -23.86 17.54 -18.08
CA ASP A 97 -24.85 18.49 -18.59
C ASP A 97 -24.26 19.89 -18.82
N THR A 98 -23.25 20.28 -18.03
CA THR A 98 -22.51 21.55 -18.23
C THR A 98 -21.46 21.40 -19.35
N TYR A 99 -20.73 20.29 -19.37
CA TYR A 99 -19.61 20.02 -20.27
C TYR A 99 -20.05 19.78 -21.72
N TYR A 100 -21.22 19.15 -21.89
CA TYR A 100 -21.93 18.93 -23.15
C TYR A 100 -23.38 19.42 -23.01
N PRO A 101 -23.63 20.74 -23.16
CA PRO A 101 -24.97 21.30 -23.03
C PRO A 101 -25.96 20.59 -23.95
N PRO A 102 -27.11 20.11 -23.44
CA PRO A 102 -28.09 19.43 -24.27
C PRO A 102 -28.65 20.38 -25.34
N THR A 103 -28.77 19.88 -26.57
CA THR A 103 -29.21 20.65 -27.74
C THR A 103 -30.68 21.10 -27.62
N SER A 104 -31.50 20.39 -26.83
CA SER A 104 -32.87 20.80 -26.53
C SER A 104 -32.90 21.61 -25.23
N ALA A 105 -33.54 22.77 -25.28
CA ALA A 105 -33.81 23.61 -24.11
C ALA A 105 -34.62 22.83 -23.04
N SER A 106 -33.91 22.17 -22.12
CA SER A 106 -34.51 21.66 -20.90
C SER A 106 -35.13 22.84 -20.12
N THR A 107 -36.33 22.63 -19.58
CA THR A 107 -37.06 23.62 -18.75
C THR A 107 -36.40 23.84 -17.38
N SER A 108 -35.33 23.11 -17.05
CA SER A 108 -34.53 23.32 -15.85
C SER A 108 -33.39 24.31 -16.11
N ARG A 109 -33.18 25.24 -15.16
CA ARG A 109 -32.01 26.15 -15.16
C ARG A 109 -30.72 25.32 -15.27
N PRO A 110 -29.83 25.62 -16.23
CA PRO A 110 -28.59 24.86 -16.40
C PRO A 110 -27.73 24.92 -15.14
N PRO A 111 -26.98 23.86 -14.82
CA PRO A 111 -26.02 23.86 -13.73
C PRO A 111 -25.00 25.01 -13.91
N PRO A 112 -24.45 25.54 -12.81
CA PRO A 112 -23.46 26.61 -12.89
C PRO A 112 -22.17 26.11 -13.56
N PRO A 113 -21.45 26.96 -14.32
CA PRO A 113 -20.18 26.58 -14.91
C PRO A 113 -19.14 26.23 -13.85
N VAL A 114 -18.23 25.33 -14.22
CA VAL A 114 -17.17 24.78 -13.37
C VAL A 114 -16.09 25.84 -13.18
N SER A 115 -15.59 25.96 -11.95
CA SER A 115 -14.44 26.82 -11.63
C SER A 115 -13.19 26.34 -12.38
N LEU A 116 -12.47 27.26 -13.00
CA LEU A 116 -11.19 26.95 -13.67
C LEU A 116 -10.18 26.38 -12.68
N LEU A 117 -10.16 26.87 -11.43
CA LEU A 117 -9.30 26.33 -10.38
C LEU A 117 -9.61 24.84 -10.13
N VAL A 118 -10.89 24.51 -9.96
CA VAL A 118 -11.34 23.11 -9.80
C VAL A 118 -10.99 22.29 -11.02
N PHE A 119 -11.21 22.82 -12.23
CA PHE A 119 -10.97 22.10 -13.46
C PHE A 119 -9.48 21.80 -13.68
N GLN A 120 -8.58 22.76 -13.44
CA GLN A 120 -7.13 22.52 -13.46
C GLN A 120 -6.72 21.47 -12.40
N ALA A 121 -7.37 21.48 -11.23
CA ALA A 121 -7.17 20.46 -10.22
C ALA A 121 -7.66 19.06 -10.66
N MET A 122 -8.76 18.99 -11.45
CA MET A 122 -9.24 17.75 -12.06
C MET A 122 -8.21 17.21 -13.06
N LEU A 123 -7.70 18.07 -13.97
CA LEU A 123 -6.65 17.68 -14.92
C LEU A 123 -5.41 17.16 -14.20
N PHE A 124 -4.98 17.84 -13.13
CA PHE A 124 -3.89 17.38 -12.27
C PHE A 124 -4.18 16.01 -11.65
N ALA A 125 -5.38 15.78 -11.12
CA ALA A 125 -5.71 14.55 -10.42
C ALA A 125 -5.84 13.34 -11.37
N SER A 126 -6.28 13.55 -12.62
CA SER A 126 -6.46 12.47 -13.60
C SER A 126 -5.27 12.24 -14.54
N CYS A 127 -4.25 13.11 -14.53
CA CYS A 127 -3.12 13.04 -15.48
C CYS A 127 -2.32 11.72 -15.46
N ASN A 128 -2.35 10.96 -14.38
CA ASN A 128 -1.65 9.67 -14.30
C ASN A 128 -2.39 8.53 -15.01
N PHE A 129 -3.64 8.76 -15.39
CA PHE A 129 -4.54 7.79 -15.97
C PHE A 129 -4.79 8.04 -17.47
N VAL A 130 -4.29 9.16 -18.02
CA VAL A 130 -4.38 9.42 -19.46
C VAL A 130 -3.28 8.68 -20.22
N SER A 131 -3.52 8.47 -21.50
CA SER A 131 -2.60 7.86 -22.46
C SER A 131 -1.33 8.69 -22.63
N ARG A 132 -0.23 8.01 -22.96
CA ARG A 132 1.02 8.68 -23.33
C ARG A 132 0.82 9.66 -24.48
N ARG A 133 -0.01 9.29 -25.47
CA ARG A 133 -0.35 10.15 -26.61
C ARG A 133 -0.96 11.48 -26.18
N ALA A 134 -1.88 11.47 -25.21
CA ALA A 134 -2.47 12.70 -24.68
C ALA A 134 -1.43 13.59 -23.97
N LEU A 135 -0.49 12.98 -23.24
CA LEU A 135 0.59 13.71 -22.56
C LEU A 135 1.58 14.32 -23.57
N GLU A 136 1.98 13.57 -24.58
CA GLU A 136 2.87 14.02 -25.65
C GLU A 136 2.24 15.12 -26.48
N ALA A 137 0.94 15.02 -26.77
CA ALA A 137 0.18 16.08 -27.44
C ALA A 137 0.25 17.39 -26.67
N LEU A 138 0.31 17.35 -25.33
CA LEU A 138 0.48 18.54 -24.47
C LEU A 138 1.94 18.95 -24.26
N GLY A 139 2.89 18.28 -24.92
CA GLY A 139 4.33 18.58 -24.82
C GLY A 139 4.99 18.06 -23.54
N HIS A 140 4.41 17.05 -22.88
CA HIS A 140 4.97 16.45 -21.68
C HIS A 140 5.69 15.14 -21.99
N ALA A 141 6.97 15.06 -21.59
CA ALA A 141 7.79 13.86 -21.79
C ALA A 141 7.42 12.67 -20.90
N SER A 142 6.70 12.91 -19.80
CA SER A 142 6.27 11.85 -18.87
C SER A 142 5.05 12.27 -18.05
N ALA A 143 4.35 11.29 -17.47
CA ALA A 143 3.24 11.54 -16.54
C ALA A 143 3.68 12.40 -15.35
N ARG A 144 4.86 12.13 -14.77
CA ARG A 144 5.42 12.92 -13.67
C ARG A 144 5.67 14.38 -14.06
N ALA A 145 6.21 14.63 -15.26
CA ALA A 145 6.42 15.99 -15.78
C ALA A 145 5.10 16.74 -15.99
N ALA A 146 4.11 16.08 -16.62
CA ALA A 146 2.77 16.63 -16.80
C ALA A 146 2.11 16.97 -15.46
N ARG A 147 2.17 16.03 -14.53
CA ARG A 147 1.62 16.16 -13.18
C ARG A 147 2.22 17.34 -12.42
N ALA A 148 3.54 17.52 -12.48
CA ALA A 148 4.24 18.65 -11.87
C ALA A 148 3.80 19.99 -12.48
N ALA A 149 3.66 20.05 -13.82
CA ALA A 149 3.21 21.24 -14.52
C ALA A 149 1.76 21.60 -14.17
N LEU A 150 0.85 20.62 -14.20
CA LEU A 150 -0.57 20.80 -13.86
C LEU A 150 -0.77 21.17 -12.38
N HIS A 151 -0.03 20.55 -11.47
CA HIS A 151 -0.01 20.94 -10.06
C HIS A 151 0.43 22.40 -9.89
N ARG A 152 1.52 22.80 -10.55
CA ARG A 152 2.02 24.19 -10.51
C ARG A 152 0.98 25.17 -11.04
N ARG A 153 0.32 24.87 -12.17
CA ARG A 153 -0.74 25.70 -12.74
C ARG A 153 -1.89 25.91 -11.76
N CYS A 154 -2.40 24.83 -11.18
CA CYS A 154 -3.48 24.88 -10.20
C CYS A 154 -3.07 25.63 -8.92
N LYS A 155 -1.86 25.38 -8.41
CA LYS A 155 -1.32 26.09 -7.25
C LYS A 155 -1.22 27.60 -7.49
N LEU A 156 -0.74 28.03 -8.66
CA LEU A 156 -0.65 29.46 -8.99
C LEU A 156 -2.03 30.13 -9.06
N LEU A 157 -3.04 29.43 -9.59
CA LEU A 157 -4.43 29.93 -9.58
C LEU A 157 -4.93 30.13 -8.14
N TYR A 158 -4.59 29.23 -7.22
CA TYR A 158 -4.91 29.36 -5.81
C TYR A 158 -4.12 30.51 -5.15
N ASP A 159 -2.79 30.55 -5.32
CA ASP A 159 -1.92 31.56 -4.68
C ASP A 159 -2.26 33.00 -5.12
N MET A 160 -2.82 33.17 -6.32
CA MET A 160 -3.24 34.47 -6.88
C MET A 160 -4.71 34.79 -6.63
N ASP A 161 -5.40 34.06 -5.74
CA ASP A 161 -6.79 34.30 -5.34
C ASP A 161 -7.78 34.38 -6.53
N THR A 162 -7.60 33.55 -7.57
CA THR A 162 -8.45 33.58 -8.78
C THR A 162 -9.88 33.09 -8.59
N GLU A 163 -10.17 32.44 -7.46
CA GLU A 163 -11.47 31.90 -7.10
C GLU A 163 -11.93 32.44 -5.76
N SER A 164 -13.19 32.88 -5.67
CA SER A 164 -13.80 33.37 -4.42
C SER A 164 -14.74 32.36 -3.75
N SER A 165 -15.18 31.33 -4.47
CA SER A 165 -16.11 30.34 -3.93
C SER A 165 -15.39 29.39 -2.96
N PRO A 166 -15.76 29.35 -1.66
CA PRO A 166 -15.13 28.45 -0.71
C PRO A 166 -15.35 26.98 -1.08
N VAL A 167 -16.46 26.63 -1.72
CA VAL A 167 -16.72 25.28 -2.21
C VAL A 167 -15.71 24.89 -3.30
N ALA A 168 -15.48 25.77 -4.28
CA ALA A 168 -14.55 25.51 -5.37
C ALA A 168 -13.10 25.43 -4.88
N ILE A 169 -12.70 26.32 -3.96
CA ILE A 169 -11.37 26.27 -3.33
C ILE A 169 -11.19 24.96 -2.56
N ALA A 170 -12.20 24.54 -1.78
CA ALA A 170 -12.15 23.28 -1.04
C ALA A 170 -12.02 22.06 -1.97
N GLN A 171 -12.80 22.02 -3.06
CA GLN A 171 -12.72 20.95 -4.07
C GLN A 171 -11.34 20.89 -4.73
N ALA A 172 -10.80 22.02 -5.15
CA ALA A 172 -9.47 22.08 -5.76
C ALA A 172 -8.37 21.66 -4.77
N ALA A 173 -8.43 22.15 -3.52
CA ALA A 173 -7.50 21.79 -2.46
C ALA A 173 -7.55 20.29 -2.13
N LEU A 174 -8.75 19.67 -2.11
CA LEU A 174 -8.89 18.21 -1.96
C LEU A 174 -8.16 17.45 -3.06
N LEU A 175 -8.30 17.87 -4.31
CA LEU A 175 -7.61 17.22 -5.42
C LEU A 175 -6.09 17.41 -5.31
N LEU A 176 -5.62 18.62 -4.93
CA LEU A 176 -4.20 18.93 -4.72
C LEU A 176 -3.54 18.10 -3.60
N THR A 177 -4.31 17.53 -2.66
CA THR A 177 -3.76 16.60 -1.66
C THR A 177 -3.11 15.35 -2.26
N HIS A 178 -3.36 15.03 -3.54
CA HIS A 178 -2.70 13.93 -4.23
C HIS A 178 -1.23 14.23 -4.50
N TRP A 179 -0.81 15.50 -4.50
CA TRP A 179 0.58 15.87 -4.74
C TRP A 179 1.52 15.27 -3.71
N SER A 180 2.65 14.77 -4.18
CA SER A 180 3.79 14.37 -3.36
C SER A 180 5.02 14.92 -4.07
N ALA A 181 5.74 15.83 -3.41
CA ALA A 181 6.84 16.55 -4.04
C ALA A 181 8.04 15.63 -4.28
N PRO A 182 8.77 15.80 -5.40
CA PRO A 182 10.05 15.13 -5.63
C PRO A 182 11.09 15.43 -4.54
N THR A 183 11.96 14.45 -4.29
CA THR A 183 12.96 14.41 -3.20
C THR A 183 14.00 15.54 -3.22
N SER A 184 14.20 16.20 -4.37
CA SER A 184 15.23 17.22 -4.58
C SER A 184 14.80 18.66 -4.23
N SER A 185 13.56 18.90 -3.81
CA SER A 185 13.06 20.25 -3.49
C SER A 185 12.95 20.50 -1.97
N ALA A 186 13.24 21.74 -1.57
CA ALA A 186 13.29 22.30 -0.20
C ALA A 186 12.04 21.99 0.67
N PRO A 187 12.01 22.32 1.99
CA PRO A 187 11.28 21.58 3.01
C PRO A 187 9.85 21.25 2.58
N ARG A 188 9.53 19.94 2.57
CA ARG A 188 8.28 19.38 2.07
C ARG A 188 7.10 20.14 2.69
N LYS A 189 6.41 20.99 1.91
CA LYS A 189 5.07 21.42 2.32
C LYS A 189 4.20 20.16 2.28
N PRO A 190 3.76 19.63 3.42
CA PRO A 190 3.05 18.37 3.43
C PRO A 190 1.74 18.55 2.67
N ASN A 191 1.33 17.54 1.91
CA ASN A 191 -0.02 17.47 1.35
C ASN A 191 -1.12 17.62 2.43
N SER A 192 -0.79 17.43 3.71
CA SER A 192 -1.62 17.79 4.86
C SER A 192 -2.00 19.28 4.91
N ALA A 193 -1.18 20.19 4.34
CA ALA A 193 -1.51 21.61 4.24
C ALA A 193 -2.65 21.84 3.24
N TRP A 194 -2.66 21.14 2.11
CA TRP A 194 -3.79 21.18 1.16
C TRP A 194 -5.07 20.62 1.78
N LEU A 195 -4.95 19.57 2.60
CA LEU A 195 -6.08 19.05 3.35
C LEU A 195 -6.62 20.07 4.36
N ALA A 196 -5.74 20.78 5.07
CA ALA A 196 -6.14 21.84 6.00
C ALA A 196 -6.89 22.98 5.30
N ILE A 197 -6.37 23.42 4.14
CA ILE A 197 -7.03 24.41 3.28
C ILE A 197 -8.42 23.90 2.85
N ALA A 198 -8.52 22.66 2.38
CA ALA A 198 -9.78 22.06 1.99
C ALA A 198 -10.81 22.06 3.13
N ILE A 199 -10.40 21.61 4.32
CA ILE A 199 -11.26 21.57 5.51
C ILE A 199 -11.69 22.98 5.93
N GLN A 200 -10.77 23.94 5.93
CA GLN A 200 -11.07 25.32 6.31
C GLN A 200 -12.11 25.93 5.36
N HIS A 201 -11.92 25.82 4.05
CA HIS A 201 -12.88 26.35 3.09
C HIS A 201 -14.20 25.57 3.07
N ALA A 202 -14.19 24.26 3.31
CA ALA A 202 -15.41 23.49 3.51
C ALA A 202 -16.19 23.96 4.76
N LYS A 203 -15.48 24.32 5.84
CA LYS A 203 -16.09 24.94 7.04
C LYS A 203 -16.66 26.33 6.73
N THR A 204 -15.93 27.17 5.99
CA THR A 204 -16.43 28.47 5.50
C THR A 204 -17.68 28.33 4.64
N ALA A 205 -17.80 27.23 3.88
CA ALA A 205 -18.99 26.90 3.11
C ALA A 205 -20.11 26.20 3.93
N GLU A 206 -19.92 26.06 5.25
CA GLU A 206 -20.82 25.39 6.21
C GLU A 206 -21.06 23.90 5.94
N ALA A 207 -20.13 23.22 5.24
CA ALA A 207 -20.27 21.81 4.86
C ALA A 207 -20.38 20.85 6.08
N HIS A 208 -19.67 21.17 7.16
CA HIS A 208 -19.71 20.44 8.42
C HIS A 208 -21.07 20.45 9.12
N HIS A 209 -21.97 21.39 8.79
CA HIS A 209 -23.32 21.49 9.36
C HIS A 209 -24.39 20.86 8.46
N HIS A 210 -24.02 20.15 7.38
CA HIS A 210 -24.98 19.61 6.41
C HIS A 210 -26.09 18.73 7.02
N ALA A 211 -25.81 18.05 8.15
CA ALA A 211 -26.75 17.18 8.85
C ALA A 211 -27.83 17.96 9.64
N VAL A 212 -27.50 19.16 10.12
CA VAL A 212 -28.41 20.04 10.88
C VAL A 212 -29.18 20.98 9.94
N MET A 213 -28.76 21.08 8.67
CA MET A 213 -29.49 21.83 7.66
C MET A 213 -30.89 21.23 7.42
N PRO A 214 -31.97 22.04 7.43
CA PRO A 214 -33.34 21.54 7.30
C PRO A 214 -33.53 20.74 6.01
N THR A 215 -33.63 19.42 6.12
CA THR A 215 -33.62 18.50 4.97
C THR A 215 -34.95 18.43 4.24
N ARG A 216 -36.05 18.89 4.84
CA ARG A 216 -37.41 18.82 4.29
C ARG A 216 -38.33 19.85 4.95
N GLN A 217 -38.19 21.13 4.61
CA GLN A 217 -39.27 22.08 4.87
C GLN A 217 -40.30 22.00 3.73
N PRO A 218 -41.62 22.11 4.01
CA PRO A 218 -42.61 22.35 2.97
C PRO A 218 -42.18 23.59 2.17
N GLY A 219 -41.86 23.41 0.87
CA GLY A 219 -41.36 24.49 0.00
C GLY A 219 -39.85 24.49 -0.28
N GLN A 220 -39.09 23.49 0.16
CA GLN A 220 -37.68 23.38 -0.24
C GLN A 220 -37.54 23.24 -1.77
N THR A 221 -36.73 24.10 -2.39
CA THR A 221 -36.49 24.08 -3.82
C THR A 221 -35.49 22.98 -4.21
N ALA A 222 -35.59 22.45 -5.43
CA ALA A 222 -34.60 21.49 -5.96
C ALA A 222 -33.16 22.03 -5.93
N ALA A 223 -32.97 23.34 -6.04
CA ALA A 223 -31.66 23.99 -5.93
C ALA A 223 -31.08 23.90 -4.51
N GLN A 224 -31.90 24.06 -3.48
CA GLN A 224 -31.46 23.92 -2.08
C GLN A 224 -31.09 22.47 -1.76
N ALA A 225 -31.88 21.50 -2.21
CA ALA A 225 -31.57 20.08 -2.03
C ALA A 225 -30.24 19.69 -2.70
N ARG A 226 -30.00 20.14 -3.94
CA ARG A 226 -28.72 19.95 -4.65
C ARG A 226 -27.55 20.58 -3.89
N ARG A 227 -27.73 21.81 -3.39
CA ARG A 227 -26.70 22.50 -2.60
C ARG A 227 -26.36 21.75 -1.31
N GLN A 228 -27.35 21.22 -0.60
CA GLN A 228 -27.16 20.46 0.62
C GLN A 228 -26.42 19.14 0.35
N ASN A 229 -26.80 18.42 -0.70
CA ASN A 229 -26.12 17.19 -1.11
C ASN A 229 -24.65 17.46 -1.51
N LEU A 230 -24.38 18.53 -2.25
CA LEU A 230 -23.02 18.97 -2.58
C LEU A 230 -22.18 19.23 -1.32
N LEU A 231 -22.75 19.88 -0.30
CA LEU A 231 -22.06 20.12 0.98
C LEU A 231 -21.76 18.83 1.73
N LYS A 232 -22.73 17.91 1.78
CA LYS A 232 -22.56 16.58 2.37
C LYS A 232 -21.42 15.84 1.67
N ARG A 233 -21.46 15.74 0.33
CA ARG A 233 -20.42 15.10 -0.49
C ARG A 233 -19.04 15.72 -0.23
N LEU A 234 -18.94 17.05 -0.26
CA LEU A 234 -17.69 17.77 0.01
C LEU A 234 -17.11 17.45 1.39
N TRP A 235 -17.93 17.51 2.44
CA TRP A 235 -17.49 17.22 3.80
C TRP A 235 -17.01 15.78 3.99
N TRP A 236 -17.77 14.81 3.45
CA TRP A 236 -17.37 13.41 3.49
C TRP A 236 -16.11 13.13 2.64
N CYS A 237 -15.90 13.84 1.53
CA CYS A 237 -14.64 13.78 0.79
C CYS A 237 -13.44 14.30 1.62
N CYS A 238 -13.63 15.35 2.43
CA CYS A 238 -12.62 15.78 3.40
C CYS A 238 -12.32 14.67 4.43
N ILE A 239 -13.37 14.05 4.99
CA ILE A 239 -13.24 12.95 5.96
C ILE A 239 -12.48 11.77 5.36
N ILE A 240 -12.92 11.27 4.19
CA ILE A 240 -12.27 10.15 3.50
C ILE A 240 -10.80 10.46 3.28
N ARG A 241 -10.48 11.65 2.78
CA ARG A 241 -9.10 12.03 2.50
C ARG A 241 -8.26 12.12 3.77
N ASP A 242 -8.80 12.68 4.85
CA ASP A 242 -8.16 12.77 6.17
C ASP A 242 -7.80 11.40 6.73
N ARG A 243 -8.67 10.38 6.58
CA ARG A 243 -8.40 9.01 7.06
C ARG A 243 -7.42 8.27 6.17
N VAL A 244 -7.60 8.32 4.84
CA VAL A 244 -6.70 7.63 3.90
C VAL A 244 -5.28 8.19 4.02
N MET A 245 -5.15 9.52 4.16
CA MET A 245 -3.84 10.15 4.38
C MET A 245 -3.29 9.87 5.77
N GLY A 246 -4.10 9.98 6.83
CA GLY A 246 -3.66 9.68 8.19
C GLY A 246 -3.17 8.24 8.34
N LEU A 247 -3.91 7.30 7.74
CA LEU A 247 -3.52 5.89 7.66
C LEU A 247 -2.25 5.71 6.84
N GLY A 248 -2.20 6.17 5.59
CA GLY A 248 -1.07 5.91 4.69
C GLY A 248 0.21 6.65 5.08
N LEU A 249 0.10 7.89 5.54
CA LEU A 249 1.25 8.75 5.86
C LEU A 249 1.54 8.83 7.36
N ARG A 250 0.79 8.15 8.22
CA ARG A 250 1.05 8.10 9.68
C ARG A 250 1.04 9.49 10.32
N ARG A 251 0.01 10.28 9.98
CA ARG A 251 -0.17 11.66 10.46
C ARG A 251 -1.49 11.80 11.20
N SER A 252 -1.52 12.71 12.17
CA SER A 252 -2.70 12.98 13.00
C SER A 252 -3.86 13.55 12.18
N LEU A 253 -5.07 13.17 12.58
CA LEU A 253 -6.30 13.60 11.90
C LEU A 253 -6.60 15.08 12.14
N GLN A 254 -7.23 15.72 11.17
CA GLN A 254 -7.71 17.10 11.30
C GLN A 254 -9.21 17.19 11.66
N ILE A 255 -9.99 16.15 11.35
CA ILE A 255 -11.41 16.03 11.71
C ILE A 255 -11.58 14.87 12.69
N THR A 256 -11.80 15.17 13.97
CA THR A 256 -12.05 14.18 15.03
C THR A 256 -13.52 14.13 15.42
N ARG A 257 -13.90 13.21 16.31
CA ARG A 257 -15.25 13.14 16.91
C ARG A 257 -15.64 14.42 17.66
N ALA A 258 -14.67 15.20 18.15
CA ALA A 258 -14.94 16.49 18.79
C ALA A 258 -15.39 17.56 17.78
N HIS A 259 -15.05 17.40 16.50
CA HIS A 259 -15.41 18.34 15.44
C HIS A 259 -16.69 17.95 14.70
N PHE A 260 -17.04 16.66 14.68
CA PHE A 260 -18.16 16.13 13.90
C PHE A 260 -18.72 14.87 14.54
N ASP A 261 -20.04 14.83 14.72
CA ASP A 261 -20.76 13.68 15.21
C ASP A 261 -21.05 12.70 14.06
N PHE A 262 -20.28 11.61 14.01
CA PHE A 262 -20.40 10.58 12.99
C PHE A 262 -21.62 9.67 13.19
N ASP A 263 -22.20 9.65 14.39
CA ASP A 263 -23.33 8.78 14.73
C ASP A 263 -24.67 9.48 14.44
N ALA A 264 -24.73 10.80 14.66
CA ALA A 264 -25.92 11.60 14.37
C ALA A 264 -26.03 12.02 12.90
N ALA A 265 -24.90 12.13 12.18
CA ALA A 265 -24.91 12.53 10.79
C ALA A 265 -25.17 11.34 9.85
N GLY A 266 -26.11 11.49 8.92
CA GLY A 266 -26.31 10.47 7.88
C GLY A 266 -25.05 10.29 7.03
N ILE A 267 -24.56 9.06 6.92
CA ILE A 267 -23.38 8.73 6.10
C ILE A 267 -23.61 9.03 4.62
N LEU A 268 -22.53 9.33 3.90
CA LEU A 268 -22.56 9.42 2.43
C LEU A 268 -22.73 8.00 1.85
N GLY A 269 -23.78 7.78 1.07
CA GLY A 269 -24.09 6.47 0.47
C GLY A 269 -24.82 6.60 -0.85
N PHE A 270 -25.30 5.48 -1.41
CA PHE A 270 -25.90 5.44 -2.75
C PHE A 270 -27.01 6.49 -2.97
N ALA A 271 -27.86 6.73 -1.97
CA ALA A 271 -28.95 7.71 -2.07
C ALA A 271 -28.47 9.12 -2.43
N ASP A 272 -27.25 9.49 -2.01
CA ASP A 272 -26.66 10.79 -2.30
C ASP A 272 -26.13 10.90 -3.74
N LEU A 273 -25.84 9.76 -4.39
CA LEU A 273 -25.31 9.66 -5.76
C LEU A 273 -26.34 9.14 -6.78
N ALA A 274 -27.56 8.79 -6.34
CA ALA A 274 -28.56 8.16 -7.22
C ALA A 274 -28.92 9.02 -8.45
N ALA A 275 -28.87 10.35 -8.33
CA ALA A 275 -29.19 11.29 -9.41
C ALA A 275 -28.16 11.30 -10.56
N GLU A 276 -26.93 10.84 -10.33
CA GLU A 276 -25.89 10.75 -11.37
C GLU A 276 -25.76 9.34 -11.95
N ALA A 277 -26.29 8.30 -11.30
CA ALA A 277 -26.13 6.91 -11.74
C ALA A 277 -26.64 6.66 -13.18
N GLY A 278 -27.74 7.30 -13.58
CA GLY A 278 -28.28 7.21 -14.94
C GLY A 278 -27.73 8.23 -15.94
N ARG A 279 -26.85 9.14 -15.50
CA ARG A 279 -26.27 10.23 -16.32
C ARG A 279 -24.75 10.11 -16.47
N SER A 280 -24.14 9.03 -15.97
CA SER A 280 -22.73 8.78 -16.19
C SER A 280 -22.46 8.53 -17.67
N ARG A 281 -21.31 9.01 -18.15
CA ARG A 281 -20.82 8.74 -19.51
C ARG A 281 -19.65 7.75 -19.55
N VAL A 282 -19.18 7.31 -18.38
CA VAL A 282 -18.02 6.40 -18.27
C VAL A 282 -18.39 5.06 -17.66
N TYR A 283 -19.56 4.95 -17.03
CA TYR A 283 -20.04 3.73 -16.39
C TYR A 283 -21.51 3.49 -16.74
N ASP A 284 -21.89 2.22 -16.85
CA ASP A 284 -23.30 1.86 -16.86
C ASP A 284 -23.94 2.06 -15.47
N PRO A 285 -25.28 2.17 -15.39
CA PRO A 285 -25.97 2.46 -14.13
C PRO A 285 -25.77 1.39 -13.04
N ASP A 286 -25.56 0.12 -13.40
CA ASP A 286 -25.36 -0.96 -12.44
C ASP A 286 -23.95 -0.89 -11.85
N THR A 287 -22.93 -0.65 -12.70
CA THR A 287 -21.57 -0.37 -12.23
C THR A 287 -21.52 0.86 -11.33
N LYS A 288 -22.18 1.98 -11.70
CA LYS A 288 -22.27 3.18 -10.84
C LYS A 288 -22.88 2.87 -9.48
N ARG A 289 -23.92 2.03 -9.43
CA ARG A 289 -24.52 1.58 -8.18
C ARG A 289 -23.51 0.83 -7.34
N CYS A 290 -22.83 -0.18 -7.90
CA CYS A 290 -21.80 -0.94 -7.18
C CYS A 290 -20.67 -0.03 -6.65
N LEU A 291 -20.20 0.94 -7.44
CA LEU A 291 -19.17 1.89 -7.02
C LEU A 291 -19.64 2.80 -5.87
N ALA A 292 -20.88 3.28 -5.91
CA ALA A 292 -21.45 4.06 -4.82
C ALA A 292 -21.63 3.25 -3.53
N GLU A 293 -21.92 1.95 -3.64
CA GLU A 293 -21.97 1.04 -2.51
C GLU A 293 -20.57 0.72 -1.94
N ILE A 294 -19.54 0.62 -2.78
CA ILE A 294 -18.14 0.52 -2.35
C ILE A 294 -17.72 1.79 -1.60
N LEU A 295 -18.09 2.96 -2.11
CA LEU A 295 -17.87 4.23 -1.41
C LEU A 295 -18.54 4.25 -0.04
N GLU A 296 -19.77 3.75 0.07
CA GLU A 296 -20.48 3.63 1.35
C GLU A 296 -19.70 2.75 2.33
N GLN A 297 -19.15 1.62 1.87
CA GLN A 297 -18.25 0.77 2.67
C GLN A 297 -16.95 1.49 3.07
N LEU A 298 -16.36 2.31 2.19
CA LEU A 298 -15.21 3.15 2.52
C LEU A 298 -15.56 4.20 3.58
N VAL A 299 -16.75 4.80 3.51
CA VAL A 299 -17.22 5.79 4.50
C VAL A 299 -17.40 5.12 5.86
N GLU A 300 -18.02 3.95 5.92
CA GLU A 300 -18.13 3.15 7.15
C GLU A 300 -16.74 2.79 7.72
N LEU A 301 -15.79 2.40 6.86
CA LEU A 301 -14.42 2.15 7.28
C LEU A 301 -13.78 3.42 7.85
N CYS A 302 -13.99 4.58 7.22
CA CYS A 302 -13.45 5.86 7.69
C CYS A 302 -13.99 6.25 9.08
N VAL A 303 -15.23 5.87 9.42
CA VAL A 303 -15.76 6.05 10.78
C VAL A 303 -14.95 5.21 11.77
N VAL A 304 -14.75 3.92 11.49
CA VAL A 304 -13.91 3.04 12.34
C VAL A 304 -12.47 3.53 12.43
N LEU A 305 -11.89 3.96 11.31
CA LEU A 305 -10.53 4.50 11.25
C LEU A 305 -10.37 5.79 12.06
N THR A 306 -11.45 6.51 12.37
CA THR A 306 -11.36 7.72 13.19
C THR A 306 -10.82 7.40 14.59
N ASP A 307 -11.36 6.36 15.22
CA ASP A 307 -10.92 5.95 16.57
C ASP A 307 -9.52 5.33 16.53
N VAL A 308 -9.26 4.49 15.51
CA VAL A 308 -7.94 3.87 15.29
C VAL A 308 -6.85 4.93 15.16
N LEU A 309 -7.05 5.93 14.31
CA LEU A 309 -6.03 6.92 14.03
C LEU A 309 -5.87 7.94 15.18
N ILE A 310 -6.94 8.27 15.92
CA ILE A 310 -6.83 9.07 17.14
C ILE A 310 -6.01 8.34 18.22
N LEU A 311 -6.21 7.02 18.34
CA LEU A 311 -5.48 6.18 19.29
C LEU A 311 -3.99 6.08 18.93
N VAL A 312 -3.67 5.79 17.65
CA VAL A 312 -2.29 5.49 17.24
C VAL A 312 -1.48 6.74 16.85
N PHE A 313 -2.14 7.78 16.34
CA PHE A 313 -1.53 9.06 15.94
C PHE A 313 -2.25 10.25 16.60
N PRO A 314 -2.05 10.49 17.90
CA PRO A 314 -2.69 11.57 18.63
C PRO A 314 -2.32 12.97 18.09
N LEU A 315 -3.16 13.96 18.41
CA LEU A 315 -3.10 15.33 17.86
C LEU A 315 -1.89 16.16 18.33
N ASP A 316 -1.19 15.74 19.39
CA ASP A 316 -0.07 16.47 19.99
C ASP A 316 1.27 16.22 19.30
N ASP A 317 1.26 15.61 18.10
CA ASP A 317 2.43 15.21 17.29
C ASP A 317 3.48 14.38 18.07
N SER A 318 3.11 13.95 19.28
CA SER A 318 3.85 13.10 20.18
C SER A 318 3.08 11.79 20.20
N PRO A 319 3.45 10.79 19.39
CA PRO A 319 2.61 9.62 19.11
C PRO A 319 2.36 8.66 20.31
N GLY A 320 2.36 9.16 21.55
CA GLY A 320 2.24 8.38 22.79
C GLY A 320 3.47 7.52 23.07
N TRP A 321 4.47 7.56 22.20
CA TRP A 321 5.67 6.75 22.24
C TRP A 321 6.46 6.98 23.53
N GLY A 322 6.37 6.01 24.45
CA GLY A 322 7.03 6.06 25.76
C GLY A 322 6.10 6.34 26.94
N ARG A 323 4.78 6.47 26.73
CA ARG A 323 3.80 6.47 27.82
C ARG A 323 3.22 5.07 28.04
N ASP A 324 2.97 4.72 29.29
CA ASP A 324 2.19 3.53 29.61
C ASP A 324 0.76 3.68 29.08
N MET A 325 0.26 2.61 28.45
CA MET A 325 -1.08 2.59 27.89
C MET A 325 -2.12 2.57 29.02
N ARG A 326 -2.97 3.59 29.06
CA ARG A 326 -4.01 3.71 30.08
C ARG A 326 -5.03 2.57 29.94
N PRO A 327 -5.71 2.15 31.02
CA PRO A 327 -6.75 1.11 30.93
C PRO A 327 -7.84 1.42 29.90
N VAL A 328 -8.22 2.70 29.76
CA VAL A 328 -9.19 3.17 28.77
C VAL A 328 -8.68 2.97 27.34
N GLU A 329 -7.41 3.29 27.07
CA GLU A 329 -6.80 3.11 25.74
C GLU A 329 -6.71 1.63 25.35
N ARG A 330 -6.43 0.74 26.31
CA ARG A 330 -6.48 -0.72 26.09
C ARG A 330 -7.87 -1.20 25.71
N GLU A 331 -8.92 -0.65 26.30
CA GLU A 331 -10.29 -1.00 25.94
C GLU A 331 -10.64 -0.46 24.54
N THR A 332 -10.32 0.80 24.26
CA THR A 332 -10.49 1.40 22.94
C THR A 332 -9.75 0.60 21.85
N LEU A 333 -8.56 0.08 22.14
CA LEU A 333 -7.80 -0.79 21.24
C LEU A 333 -8.58 -2.07 20.91
N ARG A 334 -9.15 -2.73 21.92
CA ARG A 334 -9.98 -3.94 21.73
C ARG A 334 -11.24 -3.64 20.93
N GLU A 335 -11.93 -2.55 21.25
CA GLU A 335 -13.10 -2.07 20.54
C GLU A 335 -12.78 -1.80 19.06
N CYS A 336 -11.66 -1.12 18.78
CA CYS A 336 -11.17 -0.87 17.43
C CYS A 336 -10.93 -2.17 16.64
N LYS A 337 -10.23 -3.14 17.24
CA LYS A 337 -9.99 -4.47 16.63
C LYS A 337 -11.32 -5.19 16.31
N VAL A 338 -12.29 -5.14 17.22
CA VAL A 338 -13.63 -5.73 17.01
C VAL A 338 -14.40 -5.00 15.92
N ALA A 339 -14.37 -3.67 15.90
CA ALA A 339 -15.04 -2.84 14.92
C ALA A 339 -14.50 -3.10 13.49
N LEU A 340 -13.18 -3.17 13.32
CA LEU A 340 -12.54 -3.51 12.04
C LEU A 340 -12.98 -4.90 11.56
N ARG A 341 -12.92 -5.93 12.41
CA ARG A 341 -13.36 -7.29 12.04
C ARG A 341 -14.85 -7.34 11.70
N ARG A 342 -15.69 -6.58 12.42
CA ARG A 342 -17.12 -6.46 12.14
C ARG A 342 -17.36 -5.84 10.77
N TRP A 343 -16.67 -4.73 10.48
CA TRP A 343 -16.71 -4.07 9.18
C TRP A 343 -16.29 -5.04 8.07
N TYR A 344 -15.16 -5.74 8.20
CA TYR A 344 -14.67 -6.66 7.18
C TYR A 344 -15.65 -7.81 6.90
N LYS A 345 -16.25 -8.40 7.94
CA LYS A 345 -17.30 -9.42 7.79
C LYS A 345 -18.56 -8.88 7.10
N GLY A 346 -18.91 -7.62 7.34
CA GLY A 346 -20.02 -6.95 6.65
C GLY A 346 -19.70 -6.71 5.17
N ALA A 347 -18.56 -6.09 4.90
CA ALA A 347 -18.10 -5.75 3.57
C ALA A 347 -17.96 -6.98 2.66
N THR A 348 -17.35 -8.06 3.16
CA THR A 348 -17.14 -9.32 2.40
C THR A 348 -18.42 -10.08 2.08
N ARG A 349 -19.52 -9.85 2.81
CA ARG A 349 -20.83 -10.39 2.43
C ARG A 349 -21.42 -9.68 1.21
N ARG A 350 -21.10 -8.39 1.05
CA ARG A 350 -21.59 -7.55 -0.05
C ARG A 350 -20.67 -7.63 -1.27
N PHE A 351 -19.36 -7.61 -1.02
CA PHE A 351 -18.29 -7.66 -2.02
C PHE A 351 -17.29 -8.75 -1.62
N PRO A 352 -17.47 -10.01 -2.01
CA PRO A 352 -16.55 -11.08 -1.64
C PRO A 352 -15.11 -10.75 -2.06
N ALA A 353 -14.15 -10.96 -1.16
CA ALA A 353 -12.74 -10.90 -1.53
C ALA A 353 -12.45 -12.04 -2.52
N SER A 354 -11.97 -11.70 -3.72
CA SER A 354 -11.55 -12.69 -4.72
C SER A 354 -10.46 -13.58 -4.13
N GLY A 355 -10.82 -14.80 -3.73
CA GLY A 355 -9.92 -15.77 -3.10
C GLY A 355 -10.58 -16.63 -2.01
N GLY A 356 -11.73 -16.22 -1.45
CA GLY A 356 -12.56 -17.09 -0.62
C GLY A 356 -13.49 -17.92 -1.49
N SER A 357 -13.55 -19.25 -1.27
CA SER A 357 -14.46 -20.19 -1.95
C SER A 357 -15.81 -19.54 -2.24
N ALA A 358 -16.09 -19.33 -3.53
CA ALA A 358 -17.32 -18.73 -4.00
C ALA A 358 -18.50 -19.64 -3.63
N VAL A 359 -19.11 -19.39 -2.47
CA VAL A 359 -20.48 -19.86 -2.24
C VAL A 359 -21.35 -18.97 -3.12
N ALA A 360 -21.57 -19.43 -4.36
CA ALA A 360 -22.54 -18.87 -5.27
C ALA A 360 -23.85 -18.64 -4.51
N ARG A 361 -24.40 -17.42 -4.58
CA ARG A 361 -25.75 -17.15 -4.10
C ARG A 361 -26.71 -18.13 -4.80
N PRO A 362 -27.47 -18.97 -4.08
CA PRO A 362 -28.59 -19.66 -4.67
C PRO A 362 -29.70 -18.61 -4.87
N GLY A 363 -29.92 -18.17 -6.10
CA GLY A 363 -31.14 -17.44 -6.48
C GLY A 363 -31.04 -15.95 -6.81
N GLY A 364 -29.86 -15.39 -7.07
CA GLY A 364 -29.74 -14.07 -7.73
C GLY A 364 -29.29 -14.26 -9.18
N ARG A 365 -30.00 -13.70 -10.17
CA ARG A 365 -29.51 -13.60 -11.55
C ARG A 365 -28.05 -13.12 -11.52
N GLY A 366 -27.16 -13.84 -12.20
CA GLY A 366 -25.73 -13.60 -12.20
C GLY A 366 -25.39 -12.17 -12.59
N SER A 367 -24.79 -11.46 -11.65
CA SER A 367 -23.87 -10.36 -11.93
C SER A 367 -22.66 -10.66 -11.09
N GLU A 368 -21.72 -11.45 -11.64
CA GLU A 368 -20.32 -11.29 -11.23
C GLU A 368 -19.99 -9.79 -11.36
N PHE A 369 -19.13 -9.25 -10.51
CA PHE A 369 -18.72 -7.86 -10.65
C PHE A 369 -17.84 -7.74 -11.91
N HIS A 370 -18.46 -7.56 -13.08
CA HIS A 370 -17.76 -7.67 -14.37
C HIS A 370 -16.87 -6.47 -14.66
N HIS A 371 -17.19 -5.28 -14.11
CA HIS A 371 -16.42 -4.09 -14.42
C HIS A 371 -15.16 -4.00 -13.56
N ASP A 372 -14.01 -3.84 -14.22
CA ASP A 372 -12.68 -3.79 -13.61
C ASP A 372 -12.57 -2.77 -12.46
N SER A 373 -13.17 -1.59 -12.61
CA SER A 373 -13.25 -0.58 -11.54
C SER A 373 -13.86 -1.09 -10.24
N VAL A 374 -14.87 -1.97 -10.30
CA VAL A 374 -15.47 -2.55 -9.09
C VAL A 374 -14.44 -3.42 -8.37
N ILE A 375 -13.72 -4.27 -9.10
CA ILE A 375 -12.63 -5.11 -8.58
C ILE A 375 -11.52 -4.24 -7.99
N LEU A 376 -11.11 -3.20 -8.73
CA LEU A 376 -10.07 -2.25 -8.33
C LEU A 376 -10.38 -1.61 -6.97
N TYR A 377 -11.57 -1.03 -6.84
CA TYR A 377 -11.92 -0.29 -5.63
C TYR A 377 -12.30 -1.19 -4.46
N THR A 378 -12.87 -2.37 -4.70
CA THR A 378 -13.06 -3.39 -3.65
C THR A 378 -11.72 -3.81 -3.05
N ASN A 379 -10.72 -4.13 -3.88
CA ASN A 379 -9.40 -4.51 -3.38
C ASN A 379 -8.71 -3.34 -2.67
N LEU A 380 -8.86 -2.10 -3.16
CA LEU A 380 -8.29 -0.92 -2.50
C LEU A 380 -8.85 -0.67 -1.09
N ILE A 381 -10.17 -0.81 -0.88
CA ILE A 381 -10.73 -0.66 0.48
C ILE A 381 -10.25 -1.78 1.42
N TYR A 382 -9.98 -2.98 0.90
CA TYR A 382 -9.39 -4.07 1.68
C TYR A 382 -7.92 -3.85 1.99
N MET A 383 -7.15 -3.25 1.08
CA MET A 383 -5.79 -2.80 1.39
C MET A 383 -5.77 -1.79 2.54
N TYR A 384 -6.73 -0.86 2.61
CA TYR A 384 -6.87 0.07 3.74
C TYR A 384 -7.22 -0.66 5.04
N TYR A 385 -8.15 -1.63 4.99
CA TYR A 385 -8.47 -2.47 6.15
C TYR A 385 -7.24 -3.22 6.68
N HIS A 386 -6.51 -3.92 5.83
CA HIS A 386 -5.31 -4.64 6.25
C HIS A 386 -4.22 -3.69 6.77
N SER A 387 -4.02 -2.54 6.13
CA SER A 387 -3.08 -1.52 6.62
C SER A 387 -3.47 -0.99 8.01
N SER A 388 -4.76 -0.89 8.32
CA SER A 388 -5.23 -0.45 9.64
C SER A 388 -4.95 -1.47 10.75
N ARG A 389 -5.05 -2.78 10.43
CA ARG A 389 -4.68 -3.87 11.34
C ARG A 389 -3.20 -3.82 11.68
N VAL A 390 -2.35 -3.60 10.66
CA VAL A 390 -0.90 -3.45 10.84
C VAL A 390 -0.59 -2.34 11.84
N VAL A 391 -1.17 -1.15 11.64
CA VAL A 391 -0.90 0.03 12.48
C VAL A 391 -1.35 -0.20 13.92
N LEU A 392 -2.50 -0.84 14.15
CA LEU A 392 -2.96 -1.20 15.50
C LEU A 392 -2.05 -2.24 16.17
N SER A 393 -1.62 -3.25 15.43
CA SER A 393 -0.72 -4.28 15.97
C SER A 393 0.65 -3.71 16.32
N HIS A 394 1.21 -2.83 15.48
CA HIS A 394 2.43 -2.11 15.81
C HIS A 394 2.28 -1.25 17.06
N HIS A 395 1.14 -0.57 17.23
CA HIS A 395 0.86 0.23 18.42
C HIS A 395 0.81 -0.62 19.70
N GLU A 396 0.12 -1.77 19.67
CA GLU A 396 0.05 -2.67 20.82
C GLU A 396 1.42 -3.26 21.19
N VAL A 397 2.16 -3.76 20.20
CA VAL A 397 3.51 -4.33 20.40
C VAL A 397 4.47 -3.26 20.93
N LEU A 398 4.36 -2.01 20.47
CA LEU A 398 5.18 -0.91 20.97
C LEU A 398 4.94 -0.65 22.47
N HIS A 399 3.69 -0.64 22.91
CA HIS A 399 3.40 -0.44 24.34
C HIS A 399 3.90 -1.60 25.20
N LEU A 400 3.78 -2.85 24.73
CA LEU A 400 4.35 -4.01 25.44
C LEU A 400 5.88 -3.91 25.54
N ALA A 401 6.55 -3.50 24.47
CA ALA A 401 8.00 -3.30 24.48
C ALA A 401 8.45 -2.18 25.44
N ILE A 402 7.66 -1.12 25.59
CA ILE A 402 7.93 -0.04 26.56
C ILE A 402 7.77 -0.55 27.99
N THR A 403 6.67 -1.24 28.31
CA THR A 403 6.43 -1.78 29.66
C THR A 403 7.49 -2.82 30.04
N ALA A 404 7.93 -3.67 29.11
CA ALA A 404 9.00 -4.62 29.32
C ALA A 404 10.38 -3.98 29.53
N SER A 405 10.59 -2.75 29.05
CA SER A 405 11.86 -2.00 29.22
C SER A 405 11.92 -1.19 30.52
N ALA A 406 10.86 -1.19 31.34
CA ALA A 406 10.83 -0.48 32.61
C ALA A 406 11.68 -1.19 33.68
N PRO A 407 12.49 -0.47 34.49
CA PRO A 407 13.50 -1.04 35.40
C PRO A 407 12.95 -1.90 36.56
N SER A 408 11.63 -2.04 36.67
CA SER A 408 10.93 -2.79 37.73
C SER A 408 10.54 -4.22 37.35
N PHE A 409 10.70 -4.65 36.09
CA PHE A 409 10.32 -6.00 35.64
C PHE A 409 11.49 -6.72 34.95
N ASN A 410 12.09 -7.70 35.64
CA ASN A 410 13.16 -8.55 35.08
C ASN A 410 12.65 -9.75 34.26
N THR A 411 11.33 -9.93 34.15
CA THR A 411 10.71 -11.01 33.38
C THR A 411 9.48 -10.48 32.62
N ILE A 412 9.42 -10.73 31.31
CA ILE A 412 8.22 -10.46 30.50
C ILE A 412 7.11 -11.38 31.02
N PRO A 413 5.95 -10.85 31.46
CA PRO A 413 4.81 -11.67 31.86
C PRO A 413 4.41 -12.65 30.74
N THR A 414 4.02 -13.88 31.09
CA THR A 414 3.55 -14.89 30.11
C THR A 414 2.36 -14.40 29.28
N SER A 415 1.52 -13.52 29.85
CA SER A 415 0.45 -12.83 29.12
C SER A 415 0.95 -12.00 27.96
N ASP A 416 2.10 -11.35 28.12
CA ASP A 416 2.63 -10.40 27.14
C ASP A 416 3.25 -11.14 25.95
N LEU A 417 3.87 -12.31 26.21
CA LEU A 417 4.32 -13.23 25.16
C LEU A 417 3.17 -13.76 24.31
N ALA A 418 2.02 -14.06 24.92
CA ALA A 418 0.82 -14.49 24.19
C ALA A 418 0.29 -13.35 23.29
N ILE A 419 0.23 -12.11 23.79
CA ILE A 419 -0.21 -10.95 23.01
C ILE A 419 0.76 -10.63 21.86
N ILE A 420 2.07 -10.80 22.08
CA ILE A 420 3.08 -10.67 21.01
C ILE A 420 2.85 -11.74 19.93
N GLY A 421 2.56 -12.98 20.33
CA GLY A 421 2.20 -14.06 19.40
C GLY A 421 0.94 -13.74 18.59
N GLU A 422 -0.13 -13.29 19.23
CA GLU A 422 -1.35 -12.88 18.54
C GLU A 422 -1.11 -11.73 17.54
N ASN A 423 -0.31 -10.73 17.92
CA ASN A 423 0.02 -9.62 17.03
C ASN A 423 0.97 -10.03 15.89
N ARG A 424 1.84 -11.03 16.10
CA ARG A 424 2.65 -11.63 15.04
C ARG A 424 1.76 -12.22 13.95
N ASP A 425 0.81 -13.07 14.36
CA ASP A 425 -0.12 -13.72 13.43
C ASP A 425 -1.00 -12.69 12.72
N GLU A 426 -1.51 -11.71 13.46
CA GLU A 426 -2.32 -10.61 12.91
C GLU A 426 -1.54 -9.77 11.88
N LEU A 427 -0.27 -9.44 12.15
CA LEU A 427 0.61 -8.71 11.24
C LEU A 427 0.92 -9.51 9.97
N GLN A 428 1.20 -10.80 10.12
CA GLN A 428 1.48 -11.68 8.99
C GLN A 428 0.26 -11.85 8.09
N ASP A 429 -0.92 -12.07 8.68
CA ASP A 429 -2.19 -12.17 7.95
C ASP A 429 -2.54 -10.83 7.27
N ALA A 430 -2.36 -9.70 7.96
CA ALA A 430 -2.61 -8.39 7.38
C ALA A 430 -1.66 -8.07 6.21
N SER A 431 -0.36 -8.32 6.35
CA SER A 431 0.63 -8.12 5.27
C SER A 431 0.34 -9.03 4.06
N THR A 432 -0.04 -10.29 4.32
CA THR A 432 -0.44 -11.23 3.28
C THR A 432 -1.71 -10.74 2.59
N GLY A 433 -2.70 -10.25 3.34
CA GLY A 433 -3.96 -9.71 2.79
C GLY A 433 -3.76 -8.53 1.84
N VAL A 434 -2.86 -7.58 2.16
CA VAL A 434 -2.47 -6.51 1.20
C VAL A 434 -1.88 -7.11 -0.07
N THR A 435 -1.02 -8.12 0.07
CA THR A 435 -0.33 -8.74 -1.06
C THR A 435 -1.28 -9.55 -1.94
N GLU A 436 -2.27 -10.26 -1.38
CA GLU A 436 -3.27 -10.98 -2.16
C GLU A 436 -4.21 -10.00 -2.89
N CYS A 437 -4.59 -8.87 -2.27
CA CYS A 437 -5.32 -7.81 -2.98
C CYS A 437 -4.51 -7.29 -4.18
N LEU A 438 -3.22 -7.01 -3.98
CA LEU A 438 -2.34 -6.55 -5.06
C LEU A 438 -2.12 -7.61 -6.14
N LYS A 439 -2.01 -8.88 -5.77
CA LYS A 439 -1.86 -10.00 -6.71
C LYS A 439 -3.02 -10.04 -7.69
N GLU A 440 -4.25 -9.92 -7.21
CA GLU A 440 -5.44 -9.88 -8.07
C GLU A 440 -5.38 -8.68 -9.04
N LEU A 441 -5.00 -7.51 -8.54
CA LEU A 441 -4.90 -6.31 -9.35
C LEU A 441 -3.76 -6.36 -10.37
N VAL A 442 -2.62 -6.95 -10.02
CA VAL A 442 -1.49 -7.13 -10.93
C VAL A 442 -1.85 -8.14 -12.02
N ASN A 443 -2.43 -9.29 -11.66
CA ASN A 443 -2.84 -10.32 -12.61
C ASN A 443 -3.85 -9.80 -13.64
N ARG A 444 -4.74 -8.89 -13.23
CA ARG A 444 -5.72 -8.22 -14.11
C ARG A 444 -5.20 -6.93 -14.77
N ARG A 445 -3.93 -6.57 -14.56
CA ARG A 445 -3.31 -5.32 -15.06
C ARG A 445 -3.98 -4.03 -14.57
N LEU A 446 -4.64 -4.10 -13.42
CA LEU A 446 -5.36 -3.00 -12.77
C LEU A 446 -4.49 -2.19 -11.81
N ALA A 447 -3.33 -2.69 -11.40
CA ALA A 447 -2.43 -1.99 -10.46
C ALA A 447 -2.06 -0.57 -10.93
N ARG A 448 -2.00 -0.32 -12.25
CA ARG A 448 -1.73 1.00 -12.82
C ARG A 448 -2.78 2.06 -12.49
N TRP A 449 -4.00 1.67 -12.13
CA TRP A 449 -5.12 2.57 -11.87
C TRP A 449 -5.28 2.92 -10.39
N LEU A 450 -4.39 2.39 -9.53
CA LEU A 450 -4.41 2.65 -8.11
C LEU A 450 -3.94 4.08 -7.79
N PRO A 451 -4.59 4.75 -6.82
CA PRO A 451 -4.15 6.06 -6.37
C PRO A 451 -2.84 5.99 -5.57
N ILE A 452 -2.20 7.14 -5.37
CA ILE A 452 -0.92 7.27 -4.63
C ILE A 452 -0.93 6.64 -3.23
N SER A 453 -2.10 6.49 -2.58
CA SER A 453 -2.22 5.82 -1.28
C SER A 453 -1.83 4.34 -1.33
N ALA A 454 -1.95 3.67 -2.48
CA ALA A 454 -1.53 2.28 -2.65
C ALA A 454 -0.01 2.10 -2.43
N VAL A 455 0.81 3.09 -2.78
CA VAL A 455 2.26 3.08 -2.52
C VAL A 455 2.53 2.92 -1.02
N ALA A 456 1.81 3.66 -0.18
CA ALA A 456 1.96 3.59 1.27
C ALA A 456 1.48 2.26 1.86
N CYS A 457 0.40 1.68 1.32
CA CYS A 457 -0.06 0.34 1.71
C CYS A 457 0.93 -0.76 1.33
N THR A 458 1.66 -0.60 0.22
CA THR A 458 2.60 -1.59 -0.33
C THR A 458 3.96 -1.56 0.37
N ALA A 459 4.37 -0.40 0.91
CA ALA A 459 5.72 -0.15 1.41
C ALA A 459 6.17 -1.13 2.51
N LEU A 460 5.39 -1.29 3.58
CA LEU A 460 5.76 -2.18 4.68
C LEU A 460 5.72 -3.67 4.27
N PRO A 461 4.66 -4.20 3.62
CA PRO A 461 4.68 -5.56 3.11
C PRO A 461 5.94 -5.87 2.27
N LEU A 462 6.35 -4.94 1.41
CA LEU A 462 7.57 -5.10 0.63
C LEU A 462 8.83 -5.19 1.50
N VAL A 463 8.98 -4.34 2.53
CA VAL A 463 10.08 -4.45 3.51
C VAL A 463 10.10 -5.84 4.15
N LEU A 464 8.97 -6.31 4.65
CA LEU A 464 8.86 -7.59 5.35
C LEU A 464 9.22 -8.77 4.44
N HIS A 465 8.75 -8.75 3.19
CA HIS A 465 9.07 -9.79 2.21
C HIS A 465 10.54 -9.76 1.74
N ILE A 466 11.16 -8.58 1.63
CA ILE A 466 12.60 -8.49 1.34
C ILE A 466 13.44 -9.01 2.52
N LEU A 467 13.06 -8.68 3.76
CA LEU A 467 13.73 -9.22 4.95
C LEU A 467 13.66 -10.75 4.98
N ASP A 468 12.50 -11.33 4.70
CA ASP A 468 12.33 -12.79 4.59
C ASP A 468 13.22 -13.42 3.52
N ALA A 469 13.30 -12.81 2.33
CA ALA A 469 14.15 -13.31 1.25
C ALA A 469 15.64 -13.25 1.63
N LYS A 470 16.07 -12.18 2.30
CA LYS A 470 17.45 -12.01 2.77
C LYS A 470 17.80 -13.03 3.85
N LEU A 471 16.95 -13.21 4.86
CA LEU A 471 17.14 -14.22 5.91
C LEU A 471 17.21 -15.64 5.33
N SER A 472 16.37 -15.95 4.36
CA SER A 472 16.37 -17.24 3.66
C SER A 472 17.62 -17.45 2.80
N SER A 473 18.19 -16.40 2.21
CA SER A 473 19.40 -16.49 1.38
C SER A 473 20.66 -16.81 2.19
N THR A 474 20.76 -16.29 3.42
CA THR A 474 21.86 -16.59 4.35
C THR A 474 21.86 -18.07 4.74
N GLN A 475 20.67 -18.68 4.88
CA GLN A 475 20.49 -20.11 5.18
C GLN A 475 20.89 -21.03 4.02
N LYS A 476 20.73 -20.61 2.76
CA LYS A 476 21.08 -21.45 1.59
C LYS A 476 22.59 -21.64 1.40
N LYS A 477 23.43 -20.76 1.97
CA LYS A 477 24.89 -20.94 1.95
C LYS A 477 25.36 -22.12 2.80
N SER A 478 24.54 -22.61 3.74
CA SER A 478 24.85 -23.75 4.61
C SER A 478 24.17 -25.06 4.21
N SER A 479 23.25 -25.08 3.23
CA SER A 479 22.46 -26.27 2.92
C SER A 479 22.05 -26.35 1.45
N GLN A 480 22.64 -27.28 0.69
CA GLN A 480 22.16 -27.67 -0.65
C GLN A 480 20.85 -28.47 -0.51
N ARG A 481 19.71 -27.80 -0.29
CA ARG A 481 18.36 -28.43 -0.35
C ARG A 481 17.50 -27.78 -1.45
N PRO A 482 16.61 -28.57 -2.11
CA PRO A 482 15.65 -28.04 -3.07
C PRO A 482 14.68 -27.06 -2.40
N MET A 483 14.15 -26.11 -3.19
CA MET A 483 13.30 -25.01 -2.71
C MET A 483 11.96 -25.55 -2.16
N SER A 484 11.60 -25.20 -0.92
CA SER A 484 10.32 -25.61 -0.33
C SER A 484 9.14 -24.86 -0.97
N THR A 485 7.95 -25.47 -0.99
CA THR A 485 6.70 -24.85 -1.50
C THR A 485 6.41 -23.49 -0.85
N GLN A 486 6.72 -23.36 0.44
CA GLN A 486 6.57 -22.11 1.20
C GLN A 486 7.56 -21.03 0.72
N SER A 487 8.79 -21.40 0.38
CA SER A 487 9.79 -20.47 -0.18
C SER A 487 9.37 -19.97 -1.56
N VAL A 488 8.78 -20.83 -2.40
CA VAL A 488 8.22 -20.43 -3.71
C VAL A 488 7.06 -19.45 -3.54
N ALA A 489 6.13 -19.71 -2.63
CA ALA A 489 5.01 -18.82 -2.35
C ALA A 489 5.47 -17.44 -1.81
N LYS A 490 6.47 -17.41 -0.90
CA LYS A 490 7.08 -16.17 -0.40
C LYS A 490 7.77 -15.39 -1.53
N GLN A 491 8.46 -16.07 -2.45
CA GLN A 491 9.10 -15.43 -3.61
C GLN A 491 8.07 -14.85 -4.59
N HIS A 492 7.00 -15.58 -4.88
CA HIS A 492 5.93 -15.09 -5.74
C HIS A 492 5.29 -13.81 -5.18
N ARG A 493 4.99 -13.79 -3.87
CA ARG A 493 4.47 -12.59 -3.17
C ARG A 493 5.42 -11.39 -3.28
N LEU A 494 6.72 -11.62 -3.09
CA LEU A 494 7.73 -10.58 -3.27
C LEU A 494 7.71 -10.02 -4.70
N ASN A 495 7.63 -10.88 -5.72
CA ASN A 495 7.57 -10.46 -7.12
C ASN A 495 6.34 -9.58 -7.41
N ILE A 496 5.17 -9.93 -6.89
CA ILE A 496 3.94 -9.12 -7.01
C ILE A 496 4.14 -7.71 -6.44
N LEU A 497 4.74 -7.60 -5.24
CA LEU A 497 4.97 -6.31 -4.59
C LEU A 497 5.98 -5.45 -5.37
N ILE A 498 7.02 -6.07 -5.93
CA ILE A 498 8.00 -5.40 -6.79
C ILE A 498 7.34 -4.90 -8.07
N GLU A 499 6.53 -5.73 -8.73
CA GLU A 499 5.81 -5.38 -9.96
C GLU A 499 4.84 -4.22 -9.73
N ALA A 500 4.11 -4.23 -8.61
CA ALA A 500 3.26 -3.12 -8.20
C ALA A 500 4.07 -1.82 -8.02
N MET A 501 5.20 -1.87 -7.29
CA MET A 501 6.06 -0.68 -7.10
C MET A 501 6.67 -0.17 -8.40
N LYS A 502 7.11 -1.05 -9.31
CA LYS A 502 7.57 -0.68 -10.65
C LYS A 502 6.47 0.02 -11.45
N THR A 503 5.23 -0.46 -11.34
CA THR A 503 4.06 0.16 -11.98
C THR A 503 3.81 1.58 -11.45
N TYR A 504 3.89 1.77 -10.14
CA TYR A 504 3.67 3.08 -9.51
C TYR A 504 4.77 4.09 -9.82
N GLN A 505 6.02 3.64 -10.03
CA GLN A 505 7.18 4.50 -10.22
C GLN A 505 7.03 5.46 -11.41
N TRP A 506 6.35 5.03 -12.46
CA TRP A 506 6.08 5.85 -13.64
C TRP A 506 5.11 7.00 -13.37
N GLN A 507 4.30 6.90 -12.31
CA GLN A 507 3.19 7.81 -12.02
C GLN A 507 3.47 8.71 -10.81
N TYR A 508 4.22 8.23 -9.83
CA TYR A 508 4.35 8.90 -8.53
C TYR A 508 5.81 9.04 -8.09
N ASP A 509 6.27 10.28 -7.94
CA ASP A 509 7.60 10.60 -7.39
C ASP A 509 7.84 10.05 -5.98
N GLY A 510 6.77 9.78 -5.22
CA GLY A 510 6.87 9.23 -3.86
C GLY A 510 7.45 7.80 -3.82
N VAL A 511 7.42 7.06 -4.92
CA VAL A 511 7.94 5.68 -5.00
C VAL A 511 9.46 5.66 -4.87
N ASP A 512 10.15 6.63 -5.47
CA ASP A 512 11.61 6.74 -5.38
C ASP A 512 12.05 6.95 -3.92
N TRP A 513 11.32 7.79 -3.18
CA TRP A 513 11.56 8.01 -1.74
C TRP A 513 11.31 6.76 -0.89
N VAL A 514 10.18 6.06 -1.12
CA VAL A 514 9.87 4.82 -0.41
C VAL A 514 10.94 3.78 -0.68
N SER A 515 11.40 3.65 -1.91
CA SER A 515 12.46 2.70 -2.30
C SER A 515 13.79 2.99 -1.60
N GLU A 516 14.17 4.27 -1.46
CA GLU A 516 15.36 4.65 -0.69
C GLU A 516 15.19 4.35 0.81
N THR A 517 13.99 4.54 1.37
CA THR A 517 13.71 4.14 2.76
C THR A 517 13.78 2.63 2.96
N ILE A 518 13.27 1.84 2.01
CA ILE A 518 13.42 0.38 2.03
C ILE A 518 14.91 0.01 2.02
N ARG A 519 15.70 0.58 1.12
CA ARG A 519 17.15 0.37 1.05
C ARG A 519 17.84 0.68 2.37
N HIS A 520 17.49 1.81 2.99
CA HIS A 520 18.02 2.20 4.30
C HIS A 520 17.67 1.17 5.39
N ILE A 521 16.43 0.68 5.45
CA ILE A 521 15.99 -0.34 6.43
C ILE A 521 16.76 -1.65 6.23
N ILE A 522 16.94 -2.11 4.99
CA ILE A 522 17.70 -3.33 4.69
C ILE A 522 19.17 -3.17 5.08
N ASN A 523 19.77 -2.01 4.83
CA ASN A 523 21.13 -1.70 5.25
C ASN A 523 21.27 -1.66 6.78
N LEU A 524 20.29 -1.10 7.50
CA LEU A 524 20.25 -1.10 8.97
C LEU A 524 20.20 -2.52 9.55
N ALA A 525 19.49 -3.43 8.89
CA ALA A 525 19.43 -4.83 9.32
C ALA A 525 20.78 -5.57 9.13
N GLN A 526 21.71 -5.04 8.31
CA GLN A 526 23.07 -5.57 8.02
C GLN A 526 23.12 -7.10 7.79
N LEU A 527 22.19 -7.64 7.00
CA LEU A 527 22.11 -9.09 6.74
C LEU A 527 23.21 -9.63 5.80
N ASP A 528 24.01 -8.75 5.17
CA ASP A 528 24.95 -9.12 4.10
C ASP A 528 26.44 -9.21 4.54
N ALA A 529 26.81 -8.85 5.77
CA ALA A 529 28.23 -8.78 6.18
C ALA A 529 28.79 -10.15 6.62
N PRO A 530 29.85 -10.70 5.96
CA PRO A 530 30.52 -11.90 6.42
C PRO A 530 31.12 -11.69 7.82
N VAL A 531 31.09 -12.71 8.66
CA VAL A 531 31.85 -12.74 9.92
C VAL A 531 33.35 -12.79 9.57
N PRO A 532 34.18 -11.81 9.97
CA PRO A 532 35.62 -11.96 9.88
C PRO A 532 36.05 -13.03 10.90
N GLY A 533 36.42 -14.23 10.43
CA GLY A 533 37.07 -15.25 11.26
C GLY A 533 36.45 -16.66 11.27
N ALA A 534 35.31 -16.90 10.63
CA ALA A 534 34.74 -18.25 10.56
C ALA A 534 35.33 -19.05 9.38
N GLN A 535 36.60 -19.44 9.48
CA GLN A 535 37.15 -20.49 8.63
C GLN A 535 37.02 -21.85 9.33
N ASN A 536 36.35 -22.76 8.62
CA ASN A 536 36.46 -24.21 8.70
C ASN A 536 36.25 -24.88 10.06
N GLN A 537 35.01 -25.29 10.33
CA GLN A 537 34.72 -26.63 10.85
C GLN A 537 33.29 -27.03 10.50
N SER A 538 33.18 -27.85 9.45
CA SER A 538 31.94 -28.48 9.00
C SER A 538 31.87 -29.91 9.56
N GLN A 539 30.91 -30.18 10.46
CA GLN A 539 30.35 -31.52 10.66
C GLN A 539 28.99 -31.44 11.41
N THR A 540 27.93 -31.65 10.62
CA THR A 540 26.66 -32.37 10.90
C THR A 540 25.93 -32.18 12.24
N VAL A 541 24.65 -31.76 12.17
CA VAL A 541 23.42 -32.52 12.55
C VAL A 541 22.20 -31.64 12.16
N ASP A 542 21.15 -32.25 11.58
CA ASP A 542 19.85 -31.63 11.28
C ASP A 542 19.20 -31.13 12.60
N THR A 543 19.24 -29.83 12.86
CA THR A 543 18.35 -29.15 13.83
C THR A 543 17.68 -27.97 13.14
N ASP A 544 16.38 -27.78 13.43
CA ASP A 544 15.56 -26.70 12.87
C ASP A 544 16.27 -25.34 12.98
N ALA A 545 16.30 -24.61 11.86
CA ALA A 545 17.00 -23.35 11.72
C ALA A 545 16.50 -22.30 12.73
N PRO A 546 17.37 -21.53 13.38
CA PRO A 546 16.99 -20.93 14.65
C PRO A 546 16.39 -19.51 14.52
N VAL A 547 16.35 -18.94 13.29
CA VAL A 547 15.46 -17.85 12.82
C VAL A 547 15.23 -18.05 11.32
N SER A 548 13.97 -18.19 10.92
CA SER A 548 13.58 -18.48 9.54
C SER A 548 13.00 -17.27 8.80
N ASP A 549 12.37 -16.35 9.52
CA ASP A 549 11.68 -15.20 8.92
C ASP A 549 11.59 -13.98 9.88
N TRP A 550 11.06 -12.86 9.38
CA TRP A 550 10.89 -11.63 10.19
C TRP A 550 9.97 -11.84 11.40
N THR A 551 9.08 -12.83 11.35
CA THR A 551 8.12 -13.09 12.42
C THR A 551 8.80 -13.70 13.65
N ASP A 552 9.88 -14.46 13.44
CA ASP A 552 10.76 -14.95 14.50
C ASP A 552 11.55 -13.82 15.17
N ILE A 553 11.93 -12.78 14.40
CA ILE A 553 12.55 -11.56 14.93
C ILE A 553 11.56 -10.81 15.82
N LEU A 554 10.31 -10.66 15.39
CA LEU A 554 9.28 -10.02 16.19
C LEU A 554 9.03 -10.79 17.50
N ALA A 555 8.96 -12.13 17.45
CA ALA A 555 8.73 -12.95 18.64
C ALA A 555 9.91 -12.90 19.63
N SER A 556 11.15 -12.85 19.13
CA SER A 556 12.35 -12.95 19.97
C SER A 556 12.91 -11.59 20.40
N GLN A 557 12.80 -10.57 19.54
CA GLN A 557 13.27 -9.20 19.77
C GLN A 557 12.28 -8.17 19.18
N PRO A 558 11.14 -7.94 19.84
CA PRO A 558 10.13 -6.98 19.38
C PRO A 558 10.69 -5.58 19.13
N SER A 559 11.61 -5.10 19.97
CA SER A 559 12.23 -3.77 19.83
C SER A 559 13.04 -3.63 18.54
N SER A 560 13.77 -4.67 18.14
CA SER A 560 14.54 -4.69 16.87
C SER A 560 13.61 -4.63 15.67
N TYR A 561 12.53 -5.42 15.69
CA TYR A 561 11.50 -5.40 14.64
C TYR A 561 10.82 -4.02 14.56
N LEU A 562 10.36 -3.49 15.70
CA LEU A 562 9.70 -2.18 15.77
C LEU A 562 10.62 -1.07 15.28
N ARG A 563 11.92 -1.13 15.57
CA ARG A 563 12.89 -0.15 15.06
C ARG A 563 12.95 -0.12 13.54
N LEU A 564 12.91 -1.30 12.89
CA LEU A 564 12.88 -1.40 11.42
C LEU A 564 11.53 -0.94 10.86
N ALA A 565 10.42 -1.43 11.42
CA ALA A 565 9.07 -1.09 10.96
C ALA A 565 8.76 0.41 11.12
N LEU A 566 9.04 0.99 12.28
CA LEU A 566 8.82 2.40 12.55
C LEU A 566 9.73 3.32 11.75
N THR A 567 10.85 2.82 11.22
CA THR A 567 11.69 3.61 10.29
C THR A 567 10.91 3.96 9.03
N MET A 568 10.11 3.02 8.50
CA MET A 568 9.23 3.28 7.36
C MET A 568 8.13 4.29 7.73
N ASP A 569 7.44 4.03 8.84
CA ASP A 569 6.31 4.86 9.28
C ASP A 569 6.72 6.31 9.58
N LEU A 570 7.84 6.52 10.27
CA LEU A 570 8.39 7.85 10.51
C LEU A 570 8.82 8.56 9.23
N SER A 571 9.41 7.81 8.28
CA SER A 571 9.83 8.38 6.99
C SER A 571 8.64 8.87 6.18
N LEU A 572 7.51 8.15 6.22
CA LEU A 572 6.25 8.55 5.59
C LEU A 572 5.63 9.77 6.30
N SER A 573 5.66 9.78 7.64
CA SER A 573 5.10 10.87 8.47
C SER A 573 5.84 12.18 8.28
N LYS A 574 7.14 12.18 8.55
CA LYS A 574 8.00 13.38 8.58
C LYS A 574 8.49 13.78 7.20
N GLY A 575 8.49 12.84 6.26
CA GLY A 575 9.06 13.07 4.95
C GLY A 575 10.56 13.33 4.99
N ARG A 576 11.29 12.64 5.86
CA ARG A 576 12.76 12.58 5.91
C ARG A 576 13.16 11.30 6.60
N PHE A 577 14.43 10.90 6.50
CA PHE A 577 14.90 9.78 7.30
C PHE A 577 14.76 10.12 8.79
N PRO A 578 14.32 9.15 9.61
CA PRO A 578 14.21 9.36 11.03
C PRO A 578 15.59 9.40 11.67
N GLU A 579 15.78 10.39 12.52
CA GLU A 579 16.92 10.53 13.40
C GLU A 579 16.67 9.71 14.67
N ASP A 580 17.71 9.38 15.43
CA ASP A 580 17.54 8.56 16.63
C ASP A 580 16.62 9.22 17.67
N ALA A 581 16.62 10.55 17.75
CA ALA A 581 15.72 11.32 18.61
C ALA A 581 14.23 11.16 18.25
N ASP A 582 13.92 10.79 17.00
CA ASP A 582 12.55 10.59 16.55
C ASP A 582 11.93 9.31 17.11
N PHE A 583 12.73 8.35 17.56
CA PHE A 583 12.25 7.08 18.10
C PHE A 583 11.89 7.20 19.60
N PRO A 584 10.96 6.34 20.09
CA PRO A 584 10.75 6.16 21.52
C PRO A 584 12.06 5.80 22.23
N VAL A 585 12.25 6.26 23.47
CA VAL A 585 13.50 6.06 24.24
C VAL A 585 13.92 4.59 24.29
N SER A 586 12.96 3.66 24.42
CA SER A 586 13.21 2.21 24.43
C SER A 586 13.78 1.64 23.13
N LEU A 587 13.64 2.37 22.01
CA LEU A 587 14.13 1.96 20.69
C LEU A 587 15.36 2.77 20.22
N ARG A 588 15.80 3.76 21.01
CA ARG A 588 16.98 4.58 20.70
C ARG A 588 18.27 3.78 20.86
N GLY A 589 19.29 4.12 20.08
CA GLY A 589 20.60 3.45 20.12
C GLY A 589 20.63 2.04 19.51
N LEU A 590 19.49 1.43 19.20
CA LEU A 590 19.43 0.18 18.43
C LEU A 590 20.06 0.40 17.04
N PHE A 591 20.95 -0.50 16.62
CA PHE A 591 21.75 -0.42 15.39
C PHE A 591 22.80 0.70 15.35
N THR A 592 23.08 1.37 16.47
CA THR A 592 24.20 2.33 16.59
C THR A 592 25.48 1.64 17.09
N SER A 593 26.65 2.22 16.78
CA SER A 593 27.95 1.81 17.36
C SER A 593 28.35 0.33 17.15
N GLY A 594 28.04 -0.25 15.99
CA GLY A 594 28.43 -1.63 15.64
C GLY A 594 27.63 -2.74 16.35
N LEU A 595 26.63 -2.40 17.17
CA LEU A 595 25.77 -3.35 17.85
C LEU A 595 24.53 -3.64 17.00
N ASN A 596 24.55 -4.75 16.26
CA ASN A 596 23.36 -5.26 15.57
C ASN A 596 22.69 -6.37 16.41
N PRO A 597 21.54 -6.09 17.06
CA PRO A 597 20.85 -7.05 17.92
C PRO A 597 20.31 -8.26 17.16
N ILE A 598 19.92 -8.08 15.89
CA ILE A 598 19.45 -9.16 15.01
C ILE A 598 20.61 -10.11 14.70
N ARG A 599 21.80 -9.57 14.40
CA ARG A 599 22.99 -10.39 14.18
C ARG A 599 23.39 -11.18 15.42
N LYS A 600 23.43 -10.53 16.59
CA LYS A 600 23.69 -11.23 17.87
C LYS A 600 22.68 -12.34 18.12
N LEU A 601 21.41 -12.10 17.78
CA LEU A 601 20.37 -13.11 17.92
C LEU A 601 20.63 -14.31 17.02
N LEU A 602 20.95 -14.08 15.74
CA LEU A 602 21.31 -15.15 14.79
C LEU A 602 22.52 -15.96 15.29
N GLU A 603 23.56 -15.29 15.78
CA GLU A 603 24.76 -15.94 16.34
C GLU A 603 24.45 -16.76 17.61
N GLN A 604 23.60 -16.24 18.52
CA GLN A 604 23.20 -16.96 19.74
C GLN A 604 22.38 -18.20 19.40
N LYS A 605 21.38 -18.02 18.55
CA LYS A 605 20.46 -19.06 18.09
C LYS A 605 21.20 -20.19 17.35
N GLN A 606 22.25 -19.87 16.59
CA GLN A 606 23.13 -20.85 15.98
C GLN A 606 23.92 -21.65 17.02
N LYS A 607 24.53 -20.99 18.02
CA LYS A 607 25.24 -21.67 19.12
C LYS A 607 24.32 -22.59 19.93
N ASP A 608 23.09 -22.16 20.20
CA ASP A 608 22.11 -22.95 20.93
C ASP A 608 21.73 -24.22 20.14
N ALA A 609 21.57 -24.10 18.81
CA ALA A 609 21.29 -25.23 17.92
C ALA A 609 22.46 -26.23 17.85
N GLU A 610 23.71 -25.74 17.79
CA GLU A 610 24.93 -26.57 17.85
C GLU A 610 25.05 -27.31 19.19
N MET A 611 24.70 -26.66 20.30
CA MET A 611 24.71 -27.26 21.63
C MET A 611 23.62 -28.33 21.78
N LEU A 612 22.42 -28.08 21.27
CA LEU A 612 21.31 -29.05 21.23
C LEU A 612 21.66 -30.25 20.36
N ALA A 613 22.28 -30.03 19.20
CA ALA A 613 22.77 -31.08 18.33
C ALA A 613 23.85 -31.93 19.01
N ALA A 614 24.80 -31.30 19.71
CA ALA A 614 25.84 -32.00 20.47
C ALA A 614 25.24 -32.82 21.63
N ALA A 615 24.23 -32.29 22.33
CA ALA A 615 23.52 -33.01 23.39
C ALA A 615 22.72 -34.20 22.84
N ALA A 616 22.04 -34.04 21.70
CA ALA A 616 21.34 -35.12 21.01
C ALA A 616 22.30 -36.21 20.53
N ALA A 617 23.45 -35.83 19.96
CA ALA A 617 24.50 -36.75 19.54
C ALA A 617 25.08 -37.53 20.73
N ALA A 618 25.33 -36.85 21.86
CA ALA A 618 25.79 -37.48 23.10
C ALA A 618 24.75 -38.45 23.69
N ALA A 619 23.45 -38.12 23.61
CA ALA A 619 22.37 -38.99 24.04
C ALA A 619 22.25 -40.25 23.15
N SER A 620 22.42 -40.11 21.83
CA SER A 620 22.43 -41.24 20.89
C SER A 620 23.67 -42.14 21.01
N ALA A 621 24.80 -41.61 21.50
CA ALA A 621 26.03 -42.36 21.72
C ALA A 621 26.01 -43.19 23.03
N GLN A 622 25.07 -42.91 23.95
CA GLN A 622 24.94 -43.63 25.23
C GLN A 622 23.96 -44.81 25.18
N SER A 623 23.29 -45.07 24.04
CA SER A 623 22.46 -46.26 23.85
C SER A 623 23.21 -47.38 23.11
N TYR A 624 23.48 -48.46 23.85
CA TYR A 624 23.99 -49.81 23.50
C TYR A 624 25.50 -50.10 23.72
N PRO A 625 25.78 -51.27 24.33
CA PRO A 625 26.01 -52.45 23.49
C PRO A 625 25.02 -53.59 23.75
N ALA A 626 24.81 -54.36 22.68
CA ALA A 626 23.92 -55.51 22.57
C ALA A 626 24.42 -56.75 23.33
N PHE A 627 23.50 -57.45 23.99
CA PHE A 627 23.58 -58.89 24.23
C PHE A 627 22.16 -59.50 24.13
N PHE A 628 21.92 -60.23 23.04
CA PHE A 628 20.88 -61.26 22.85
C PHE A 628 21.63 -62.51 22.37
N PRO A 629 21.14 -63.76 22.52
CA PRO A 629 19.74 -64.20 22.48
C PRO A 629 19.36 -65.17 23.64
N ASP A 630 18.10 -65.54 23.91
CA ASP A 630 17.27 -66.46 23.09
C ASP A 630 15.78 -66.44 23.53
N PRO A 631 14.82 -66.80 22.64
CA PRO A 631 13.39 -66.62 22.85
C PRO A 631 12.68 -67.92 23.31
N GLY A 632 11.75 -67.81 24.25
CA GLY A 632 10.90 -68.93 24.61
C GLY A 632 9.83 -68.64 25.65
N MET A 633 8.58 -68.57 25.15
CA MET A 633 7.33 -69.03 25.78
C MET A 633 6.60 -68.17 26.83
N LEU A 634 5.36 -67.78 26.45
CA LEU A 634 4.07 -67.81 27.19
C LEU A 634 4.00 -67.00 28.52
N GLN A 635 2.98 -66.19 28.85
CA GLN A 635 1.55 -66.10 28.52
C GLN A 635 1.02 -64.74 29.09
N PRO A 636 -0.22 -64.32 28.78
CA PRO A 636 -0.80 -63.07 29.23
C PRO A 636 -1.66 -63.23 30.50
N GLU A 637 -1.57 -62.31 31.46
CA GLU A 637 -2.64 -62.11 32.46
C GLU A 637 -2.93 -60.63 32.68
N GLU A 638 -4.21 -60.31 32.55
CA GLU A 638 -4.88 -59.09 32.95
C GLU A 638 -4.93 -58.97 34.48
N PHE A 639 -4.81 -57.75 35.03
CA PHE A 639 -5.59 -57.40 36.22
C PHE A 639 -5.81 -55.88 36.30
N GLU A 640 -7.09 -55.51 36.38
CA GLU A 640 -7.63 -54.16 36.49
C GLU A 640 -7.80 -53.69 37.95
N LEU A 641 -7.77 -52.36 38.08
CA LEU A 641 -8.45 -51.46 39.03
C LEU A 641 -8.12 -51.43 40.54
N GLY A 642 -7.77 -50.22 41.00
CA GLY A 642 -7.84 -49.82 42.43
C GLY A 642 -7.34 -48.40 42.71
N THR A 643 -8.23 -47.42 42.62
CA THR A 643 -8.12 -45.98 42.93
C THR A 643 -7.57 -45.61 44.32
N MET A 644 -6.83 -44.49 44.45
CA MET A 644 -7.09 -43.32 45.35
C MET A 644 -5.96 -42.26 45.28
N HIS A 645 -6.33 -40.98 45.04
CA HIS A 645 -5.57 -39.73 45.30
C HIS A 645 -5.80 -39.33 46.80
N PRO A 646 -5.17 -38.31 47.47
CA PRO A 646 -4.40 -37.17 46.96
C PRO A 646 -3.16 -36.68 47.80
N SER A 647 -2.37 -35.78 47.20
CA SER A 647 -1.60 -34.63 47.74
C SER A 647 -0.77 -34.75 49.03
N LEU A 648 0.48 -34.24 49.01
CA LEU A 648 0.91 -33.13 49.90
C LEU A 648 2.35 -32.63 49.62
N PHE A 649 2.44 -31.31 49.49
CA PHE A 649 3.62 -30.46 49.61
C PHE A 649 4.33 -30.65 50.95
N ASN A 650 5.67 -30.61 50.97
CA ASN A 650 6.43 -30.20 52.15
C ASN A 650 7.88 -29.87 51.79
N LEU A 651 8.22 -28.57 51.72
CA LEU A 651 9.56 -28.06 52.01
C LEU A 651 9.41 -26.66 52.63
N GLN A 652 9.82 -26.54 53.89
CA GLN A 652 9.83 -25.33 54.71
C GLN A 652 11.25 -24.69 54.78
N PRO A 653 11.37 -23.43 55.25
CA PRO A 653 12.42 -22.47 54.88
C PRO A 653 13.54 -22.30 55.92
N GLY A 654 14.69 -21.73 55.49
CA GLY A 654 15.80 -21.34 56.35
C GLY A 654 16.05 -19.83 56.37
N THR A 655 16.24 -19.27 57.57
CA THR A 655 16.31 -17.84 57.90
C THR A 655 17.73 -17.29 58.00
N VAL A 656 17.87 -16.06 57.50
CA VAL A 656 18.82 -14.93 57.65
C VAL A 656 19.73 -14.86 58.88
N THR A 657 20.98 -14.38 58.67
CA THR A 657 21.70 -13.45 59.58
C THR A 657 22.37 -12.32 58.78
N ALA A 658 22.50 -11.15 59.41
CA ALA A 658 22.63 -9.84 58.79
C ALA A 658 23.87 -9.03 59.25
N LEU A 659 24.31 -8.11 58.36
CA LEU A 659 24.96 -6.79 58.57
C LEU A 659 26.42 -6.71 59.09
N PRO A 660 27.14 -5.56 58.94
CA PRO A 660 26.75 -4.23 58.39
C PRO A 660 27.69 -3.60 57.33
N SER A 661 27.24 -2.45 56.81
CA SER A 661 27.89 -1.48 55.93
C SER A 661 29.08 -0.74 56.56
N ASP A 662 29.97 -0.20 55.73
CA ASP A 662 30.43 1.20 55.84
C ASP A 662 31.01 1.72 54.51
N THR A 663 30.78 3.00 54.30
CA THR A 663 31.21 3.88 53.20
C THR A 663 32.69 4.25 53.29
N GLU A 664 33.37 4.47 52.16
CA GLU A 664 34.14 5.71 51.93
C GLU A 664 34.70 5.84 50.49
N THR A 665 34.57 7.06 50.00
CA THR A 665 35.11 7.71 48.80
C THR A 665 36.64 7.72 48.71
N ASN A 666 37.20 7.67 47.48
CA ASN A 666 38.23 8.62 47.00
C ASN A 666 38.62 8.39 45.53
N SER A 667 38.61 9.48 44.74
CA SER A 667 39.30 9.66 43.45
C SER A 667 40.80 9.91 43.67
N PRO A 668 41.67 9.80 42.64
CA PRO A 668 42.10 11.00 41.86
C PRO A 668 42.25 10.72 40.34
N ALA A 669 41.83 11.62 39.45
CA ALA A 669 42.57 12.75 38.86
C ALA A 669 43.67 12.41 37.82
N SER A 670 43.34 12.72 36.55
CA SER A 670 44.13 13.37 35.48
C SER A 670 45.62 13.01 35.24
N GLY A 671 45.92 12.61 34.00
CA GLY A 671 47.26 12.65 33.42
C GLY A 671 47.19 12.86 31.90
N THR A 672 47.56 14.05 31.46
CA THR A 672 47.70 14.57 30.09
C THR A 672 48.77 13.85 29.26
N GLY A 673 48.58 13.73 27.94
CA GLY A 673 49.68 13.44 27.01
C GLY A 673 49.29 13.00 25.59
N SER A 674 49.08 13.96 24.69
CA SER A 674 49.37 13.80 23.25
C SER A 674 50.86 14.21 23.03
N PRO A 675 51.60 13.75 21.99
CA PRO A 675 51.31 14.10 20.60
C PRO A 675 51.75 13.11 19.49
N SER A 676 51.32 13.47 18.26
CA SER A 676 51.96 13.32 16.93
C SER A 676 52.22 11.90 16.37
N VAL A 677 51.49 11.49 15.33
CA VAL A 677 51.76 11.70 13.88
C VAL A 677 52.95 10.87 13.38
N GLY A 678 52.63 9.89 12.52
CA GLY A 678 53.56 9.18 11.65
C GLY A 678 52.76 8.48 10.55
N MET A 679 52.66 9.14 9.40
CA MET A 679 52.26 8.52 8.13
C MET A 679 53.40 7.65 7.61
N THR A 680 53.10 6.44 7.14
CA THR A 680 53.83 5.81 6.03
C THR A 680 52.89 4.91 5.23
N GLU A 681 53.00 5.09 3.93
CA GLU A 681 52.36 4.42 2.80
C GLU A 681 52.56 2.89 2.83
N SER A 682 51.62 2.15 2.25
CA SER A 682 51.98 1.11 1.28
C SER A 682 50.78 0.69 0.44
N SER A 683 50.90 1.01 -0.84
CA SER A 683 50.18 0.43 -1.98
C SER A 683 50.29 -1.10 -2.03
N ALA A 684 49.17 -1.80 -2.27
CA ALA A 684 49.16 -3.06 -3.02
C ALA A 684 47.72 -3.43 -3.42
N SER A 685 47.44 -3.38 -4.72
CA SER A 685 46.35 -4.14 -5.33
C SER A 685 46.73 -5.63 -5.37
N PRO A 686 45.75 -6.55 -5.33
CA PRO A 686 45.79 -7.62 -6.32
C PRO A 686 44.42 -7.94 -6.95
N GLN A 687 44.47 -7.97 -8.28
CA GLN A 687 43.89 -8.97 -9.19
C GLN A 687 42.56 -9.65 -8.85
N LYS A 688 41.59 -9.35 -9.73
CA LYS A 688 40.42 -10.16 -10.07
C LYS A 688 40.80 -11.61 -10.40
N GLY A 689 40.27 -12.55 -9.62
CA GLY A 689 39.94 -13.90 -10.07
C GLY A 689 38.42 -14.00 -10.09
N ALA A 690 37.84 -14.19 -11.28
CA ALA A 690 36.41 -14.40 -11.48
C ALA A 690 36.16 -15.91 -11.60
N GLU A 691 35.33 -16.45 -10.71
CA GLU A 691 34.60 -17.71 -10.91
C GLU A 691 33.10 -17.44 -10.74
N PRO A 692 32.24 -18.13 -11.52
CA PRO A 692 30.84 -17.76 -11.68
C PRO A 692 30.01 -18.22 -10.47
N ALA A 693 29.38 -17.27 -9.77
CA ALA A 693 28.47 -17.58 -8.68
C ALA A 693 27.02 -17.68 -9.20
N SER A 694 26.47 -18.88 -9.05
CA SER A 694 25.04 -19.23 -9.01
C SER A 694 24.10 -18.06 -8.65
N GLU A 695 23.33 -17.60 -9.64
CA GLU A 695 22.29 -16.58 -9.51
C GLU A 695 21.03 -17.19 -8.89
N GLY A 696 20.68 -16.75 -7.68
CA GLY A 696 19.45 -17.19 -7.03
C GLY A 696 19.09 -16.33 -5.83
N ILE A 697 18.02 -15.52 -5.97
CA ILE A 697 17.31 -14.77 -4.90
C ILE A 697 18.06 -13.56 -4.33
N GLY A 698 19.34 -13.68 -3.99
CA GLY A 698 20.16 -12.54 -3.56
C GLY A 698 20.35 -11.50 -4.67
N ALA A 699 20.47 -11.98 -5.91
CA ALA A 699 20.52 -11.16 -7.12
C ALA A 699 19.22 -10.39 -7.34
N LEU A 700 18.05 -10.96 -7.03
CA LEU A 700 16.75 -10.30 -7.22
C LEU A 700 16.49 -9.20 -6.18
N ALA A 701 16.92 -9.39 -4.92
CA ALA A 701 16.89 -8.32 -3.92
C ALA A 701 17.91 -7.20 -4.27
N ALA A 702 19.07 -7.58 -4.83
CA ALA A 702 20.03 -6.62 -5.39
C ALA A 702 19.50 -5.98 -6.69
N GLU A 703 18.64 -6.65 -7.46
CA GLU A 703 17.96 -6.16 -8.65
C GLU A 703 16.80 -5.23 -8.27
N VAL A 704 16.09 -5.46 -7.17
CA VAL A 704 15.17 -4.46 -6.60
C VAL A 704 15.96 -3.23 -6.17
N LEU A 705 17.10 -3.41 -5.49
CA LEU A 705 17.96 -2.29 -5.10
C LEU A 705 18.73 -1.66 -6.28
N GLY A 706 18.89 -2.36 -7.40
CA GLY A 706 19.58 -1.93 -8.61
C GLY A 706 18.65 -1.42 -9.72
N ALA A 707 17.37 -1.80 -9.71
CA ALA A 707 16.31 -1.31 -10.58
C ALA A 707 15.86 0.12 -10.21
N PHE A 708 16.30 0.61 -9.05
CA PHE A 708 16.12 1.99 -8.61
C PHE A 708 17.50 2.68 -8.49
N PRO A 709 18.19 2.97 -9.61
CA PRO A 709 19.49 3.63 -9.60
C PRO A 709 19.41 5.04 -8.99
N GLN A 710 20.51 5.49 -8.37
CA GLN A 710 20.56 6.73 -7.60
C GLN A 710 20.70 8.02 -8.42
N ASP A 711 20.78 7.97 -9.75
CA ASP A 711 20.99 9.16 -10.57
C ASP A 711 20.05 9.23 -11.78
N GLY A 712 19.53 10.45 -12.03
CA GLY A 712 18.57 10.80 -13.07
C GLY A 712 19.11 10.78 -14.51
N SER A 713 19.80 9.72 -14.92
CA SER A 713 20.05 9.49 -16.35
C SER A 713 18.79 8.91 -17.00
N SER A 714 18.00 9.78 -17.63
CA SER A 714 16.93 9.40 -18.55
C SER A 714 17.54 8.73 -19.80
N GLY A 715 17.78 7.42 -19.72
CA GLY A 715 18.00 6.58 -20.89
C GLY A 715 16.64 6.18 -21.46
N GLY A 716 16.32 6.68 -22.66
CA GLY A 716 15.14 6.25 -23.40
C GLY A 716 15.27 4.77 -23.77
N VAL A 717 14.48 3.93 -23.12
CA VAL A 717 14.20 2.58 -23.59
C VAL A 717 12.78 2.62 -24.15
N ASP A 718 12.66 2.44 -25.45
CA ASP A 718 11.37 2.27 -26.13
C ASP A 718 10.71 1.00 -25.57
N PHE A 719 9.62 1.19 -24.82
CA PHE A 719 8.84 0.11 -24.24
C PHE A 719 7.36 0.38 -24.51
N ASP A 720 6.92 -0.08 -25.67
CA ASP A 720 5.61 0.18 -26.28
C ASP A 720 4.50 -0.78 -25.76
N GLY A 721 4.81 -1.67 -24.81
CA GLY A 721 3.94 -2.79 -24.43
C GLY A 721 2.87 -2.54 -23.36
N MET A 722 2.73 -1.32 -22.82
CA MET A 722 1.85 -1.08 -21.65
C MET A 722 0.61 -0.23 -21.93
N TYR A 723 0.52 0.46 -23.08
CA TYR A 723 -0.66 1.25 -23.45
C TYR A 723 -1.48 0.49 -24.50
N ILE A 724 -2.33 -0.45 -24.07
CA ILE A 724 -3.33 -1.06 -24.96
C ILE A 724 -4.69 -0.43 -24.65
N ASP A 725 -5.23 0.26 -25.65
CA ASP A 725 -6.60 0.74 -25.75
C ASP A 725 -7.51 -0.39 -26.31
N GLY A 726 -8.81 -0.33 -26.02
CA GLY A 726 -9.73 -1.47 -26.11
C GLY A 726 -10.19 -1.94 -27.51
N THR A 727 -10.62 -3.21 -27.54
CA THR A 727 -11.63 -3.88 -28.42
C THR A 727 -11.32 -4.22 -29.91
N GLY A 728 -10.79 -5.44 -30.15
CA GLY A 728 -11.09 -6.43 -31.24
C GLY A 728 -10.45 -6.26 -32.65
N PRO A 729 -10.29 -7.32 -33.49
CA PRO A 729 -10.68 -8.74 -33.37
C PRO A 729 -9.52 -9.78 -33.47
N ASP A 730 -9.85 -11.06 -33.31
CA ASP A 730 -8.99 -12.26 -33.47
C ASP A 730 -7.92 -12.15 -34.56
N VAL A 731 -6.64 -12.21 -34.15
CA VAL A 731 -5.54 -12.65 -35.00
C VAL A 731 -4.68 -13.63 -34.20
N SER A 732 -4.64 -14.85 -34.75
CA SER A 732 -3.84 -16.00 -34.38
C SER A 732 -2.43 -15.68 -33.86
N GLY A 733 -2.13 -16.13 -32.64
CA GLY A 733 -1.12 -17.16 -32.38
C GLY A 733 0.35 -16.96 -32.77
N ASP A 734 0.79 -15.84 -33.36
CA ASP A 734 2.14 -15.77 -33.96
C ASP A 734 3.06 -14.65 -33.44
N TRP A 735 2.68 -13.92 -32.39
CA TRP A 735 3.57 -12.91 -31.80
C TRP A 735 4.59 -13.47 -30.79
N MET A 736 4.53 -14.77 -30.51
CA MET A 736 5.37 -15.42 -29.49
C MET A 736 6.78 -15.83 -29.98
N GLU A 737 7.08 -15.80 -31.28
CA GLU A 737 8.42 -16.21 -31.79
C GLU A 737 9.41 -15.05 -31.99
N GLY A 738 8.97 -13.78 -31.95
CA GLY A 738 9.86 -12.63 -32.16
C GLY A 738 10.63 -12.16 -30.92
N VAL A 739 10.15 -12.47 -29.71
CA VAL A 739 10.68 -11.89 -28.46
C VAL A 739 11.78 -12.76 -27.82
N TRP A 740 12.06 -13.94 -28.38
CA TRP A 740 13.06 -14.88 -27.86
C TRP A 740 14.32 -15.00 -28.74
N GLY A 741 14.49 -14.14 -29.75
CA GLY A 741 15.58 -14.22 -30.73
C GLY A 741 16.94 -13.65 -30.31
N ASP A 742 17.02 -12.87 -29.22
CA ASP A 742 18.24 -12.11 -28.87
C ASP A 742 18.97 -12.59 -27.60
N LEU A 743 18.75 -13.84 -27.17
CA LEU A 743 19.58 -14.48 -26.16
C LEU A 743 20.50 -15.51 -26.82
N ALA A 744 21.81 -15.24 -26.76
CA ALA A 744 22.87 -16.12 -27.26
C ALA A 744 22.76 -17.55 -26.66
N PRO A 745 23.19 -18.60 -27.40
CA PRO A 745 22.83 -19.98 -27.11
C PRO A 745 23.67 -20.57 -25.98
N VAL A 746 23.02 -21.19 -25.00
CA VAL A 746 23.66 -22.16 -24.10
C VAL A 746 23.07 -23.53 -24.46
N GLU A 747 23.94 -24.39 -24.97
CA GLU A 747 23.65 -25.78 -25.30
C GLU A 747 23.40 -26.58 -24.01
N ASP A 748 22.23 -27.21 -23.88
CA ASP A 748 22.17 -28.59 -23.39
C ASP A 748 20.88 -29.28 -23.86
N GLY A 749 21.03 -30.36 -24.63
CA GLY A 749 19.95 -31.00 -25.41
C GLY A 749 18.98 -31.86 -24.59
N ALA A 750 19.20 -32.04 -23.29
CA ALA A 750 18.43 -32.97 -22.46
C ALA A 750 17.10 -32.40 -21.94
N ASP A 751 17.02 -31.08 -21.75
CA ASP A 751 15.82 -30.44 -21.18
C ASP A 751 14.70 -30.23 -22.20
N ARG A 752 15.06 -30.17 -23.48
CA ARG A 752 14.11 -29.93 -24.58
C ARG A 752 13.25 -31.16 -24.90
N ASP A 753 13.82 -32.35 -24.82
CA ASP A 753 13.09 -33.60 -25.02
C ASP A 753 12.18 -33.93 -23.82
N THR A 754 12.62 -33.57 -22.60
CA THR A 754 11.82 -33.72 -21.39
C THR A 754 10.60 -32.77 -21.39
N ALA A 755 10.78 -31.52 -21.82
CA ALA A 755 9.68 -30.58 -22.00
C ALA A 755 8.70 -31.02 -23.11
N ARG A 756 9.19 -31.66 -24.16
CA ARG A 756 8.36 -32.18 -25.26
C ARG A 756 7.48 -33.35 -24.81
N VAL A 757 8.03 -34.29 -24.04
CA VAL A 757 7.29 -35.44 -23.50
C VAL A 757 6.20 -34.99 -22.51
N LEU A 758 6.46 -33.96 -21.70
CA LEU A 758 5.48 -33.39 -20.77
C LEU A 758 4.33 -32.65 -21.49
N LEU A 759 4.63 -31.96 -22.59
CA LEU A 759 3.62 -31.29 -23.41
C LEU A 759 2.76 -32.28 -24.21
N GLU A 760 3.34 -33.37 -24.70
CA GLU A 760 2.60 -34.45 -25.38
C GLU A 760 1.64 -35.15 -24.41
N ALA A 761 2.07 -35.41 -23.17
CA ALA A 761 1.24 -36.02 -22.12
C ALA A 761 0.07 -35.11 -21.67
N LEU A 762 0.26 -33.79 -21.66
CA LEU A 762 -0.80 -32.83 -21.36
C LEU A 762 -1.83 -32.72 -22.49
N ARG A 763 -1.39 -32.87 -23.75
CA ARG A 763 -2.28 -32.84 -24.92
C ARG A 763 -3.14 -34.11 -25.07
N GLU A 764 -2.65 -35.27 -24.62
CA GLU A 764 -3.43 -36.52 -24.61
C GLU A 764 -4.45 -36.57 -23.46
N GLY A 765 -4.24 -35.82 -22.38
CA GLY A 765 -5.18 -35.73 -21.25
C GLY A 765 -6.46 -34.93 -21.55
N GLU A 766 -6.40 -33.92 -22.42
CA GLU A 766 -7.55 -33.07 -22.77
C GLU A 766 -8.48 -33.70 -23.82
N ALA A 767 -8.07 -34.77 -24.51
CA ALA A 767 -8.90 -35.47 -25.50
C ALA A 767 -9.89 -36.49 -24.89
N MET A 768 -9.82 -36.77 -23.58
CA MET A 768 -10.70 -37.72 -22.88
C MET A 768 -11.83 -37.04 -22.08
N ALA A 769 -11.98 -35.71 -22.21
CA ALA A 769 -13.05 -34.93 -21.55
C ALA A 769 -13.81 -34.03 -22.54
N CYS A 770 -14.09 -34.54 -23.75
CA CYS A 770 -15.09 -34.00 -24.67
C CYS A 770 -16.19 -35.01 -24.92
#